data_AF-A0AAP9DUJ7-F1
#
_entry.id   AF-A0AAP9DUJ7-F1
#
_cell.length_a   1.000
_cell.length_b   1.000
_cell.length_c   1.000
_cell.angle_alpha   90.00
_cell.angle_beta   90.00
_cell.angle_gamma   90.00
#
_symmetry.space_group_name_H-M   'P 1'
#
loop_
_entity.id
_entity.type
_entity.pdbx_description
1 polymer ?
#
loop_
_entity_poly.entity_id
_entity_poly.type
_entity_poly.pdbx_seq_one_letter_code
_entity_poly.pdbx_strand_id
1 'polypeptide(L)'
;MGEVLIVLLYRMKTIEPPVQVASDLRIAGMLDELSELFFPHECKFLNLDFTNWKEQIEEFKPHIFFVESIWNGFNKSWKRKLLPKPSDEFLDLLKWCNSNAVPTVFWNKEDPIHFTTFLHIASYFDYVLTTDLDCVPLYKRLLGHDQIYCMPFASCVQIYSPLEKYKRVNAACFAGSFYNKREERKKDFEDMIENLTKYGEVVIYDRNPYPGNTDYMYPKKYKKLIAGSLPPSKVDIAYKSYTMGITLNIVKHSSTMQARRAFELLSCNTLVVSNECQGLKTIFGDLIIQFEDPDTFQRRLTAVLSDQLLLDKIRLAALRKVLSQHTYKERIEFIYEIVYKTSANSNSPRITIYSIVEDIAEATSVITLFKRQKYQYKRLYIFTDKWSSISNQIDDSNISVVPKSSMSSAIFNDSDYCAFLRPNNYYGENYLTDLVLSLKYEKVTAVGKGCYYSYRDNSFELKDGNKKYVITDNLKIDRSIISVNYIKEIGFESNFIDSSTINGVPCLSIDPFNFCEGYPFEKCDLVDDIELNEGVSMQVINEISDFIKPESLYYDIPLSIKGNHLFNIVHTPKSLQKYITSDGSVGLYTVDSIKKTIKLDFRKKITVEEYCNSEGLICVYLNTVVQGHFRLLCSFYDAQDRYLGANQLLPTGCTTIRKKESSHYLTFTMEIKSDVQVIIKEIALNPTPKSSLVNLLKKQV
;
A
#
# COMPACT_ATOMS: atom_id res chain seq x y z
N MET A 1 -22.32 -10.52 26.49
CA MET A 1 -22.51 -10.60 25.02
C MET A 1 -23.61 -9.67 24.49
N GLY A 2 -24.68 -9.37 25.24
CA GLY A 2 -25.69 -8.39 24.80
C GLY A 2 -25.22 -6.92 24.82
N GLU A 3 -24.38 -6.54 25.78
CA GLU A 3 -23.88 -5.15 25.90
C GLU A 3 -22.82 -4.78 24.85
N VAL A 4 -22.02 -5.74 24.37
CA VAL A 4 -21.00 -5.50 23.33
C VAL A 4 -21.65 -5.09 22.01
N LEU A 5 -22.89 -5.50 21.76
CA LEU A 5 -23.61 -5.21 20.53
C LEU A 5 -24.23 -3.80 20.50
N ILE A 6 -24.54 -3.23 21.67
CA ILE A 6 -25.06 -1.85 21.79
C ILE A 6 -23.95 -0.82 21.54
N VAL A 7 -22.68 -1.21 21.75
CA VAL A 7 -21.51 -0.34 21.50
C VAL A 7 -21.29 -0.06 20.01
N LEU A 8 -21.76 -0.91 19.10
CA LEU A 8 -21.56 -0.77 17.65
C LEU A 8 -22.52 0.24 16.97
N LEU A 9 -23.48 0.82 17.70
CA LEU A 9 -24.50 1.73 17.15
C LEU A 9 -24.15 3.23 17.28
N TYR A 10 -23.00 3.60 17.83
CA TYR A 10 -22.51 4.97 17.81
C TYR A 10 -21.34 5.11 16.83
N ARG A 11 -21.65 5.33 15.55
CA ARG A 11 -20.61 5.73 14.58
C ARG A 11 -20.93 7.07 13.96
N MET A 12 -20.29 8.07 14.57
CA MET A 12 -19.53 9.17 13.96
C MET A 12 -19.81 10.50 14.66
N LYS A 13 -18.85 10.92 15.49
CA LYS A 13 -18.56 12.35 15.66
C LYS A 13 -17.44 12.67 14.67
N THR A 14 -17.53 13.80 13.99
CA THR A 14 -16.38 14.37 13.28
C THR A 14 -15.26 14.53 14.31
N ILE A 15 -14.13 13.86 14.08
CA ILE A 15 -12.97 13.92 14.98
C ILE A 15 -12.00 14.93 14.37
N GLU A 16 -11.72 16.01 15.08
CA GLU A 16 -10.69 16.96 14.65
C GLU A 16 -9.31 16.29 14.68
N PRO A 17 -8.44 16.61 13.70
CA PRO A 17 -7.09 16.06 13.69
C PRO A 17 -6.30 16.51 14.93
N PRO A 18 -5.70 15.60 15.70
CA PRO A 18 -4.96 15.94 16.92
C PRO A 18 -3.58 16.57 16.66
N VAL A 19 -3.10 16.47 15.42
CA VAL A 19 -1.80 16.97 14.96
C VAL A 19 -1.96 17.46 13.52
N GLN A 20 -1.15 18.42 13.07
CA GLN A 20 -1.21 18.91 11.69
C GLN A 20 -0.39 18.06 10.71
N VAL A 21 0.64 17.37 11.20
CA VAL A 21 1.59 16.59 10.38
C VAL A 21 1.41 15.10 10.70
N ALA A 22 1.31 14.27 9.66
CA ALA A 22 1.05 12.84 9.81
C ALA A 22 2.14 12.10 10.61
N SER A 23 3.40 12.53 10.53
CA SER A 23 4.51 11.91 11.29
C SER A 23 4.43 12.12 12.80
N ASP A 24 3.65 13.10 13.27
CA ASP A 24 3.42 13.33 14.70
C ASP A 24 2.28 12.49 15.27
N LEU A 25 1.58 11.75 14.41
CA LEU A 25 0.47 10.89 14.80
C LEU A 25 0.97 9.76 15.71
N ARG A 26 0.27 9.56 16.83
CA ARG A 26 0.47 8.42 17.72
C ARG A 26 -0.44 7.28 17.29
N ILE A 27 0.13 6.21 16.74
CA ILE A 27 -0.61 5.01 16.35
C ILE A 27 -0.23 3.87 17.28
N ALA A 28 -1.21 3.36 18.03
CA ALA A 28 -1.07 2.08 18.71
C ALA A 28 -1.43 0.97 17.72
N GLY A 29 -0.59 -0.06 17.63
CA GLY A 29 -0.65 -1.07 16.59
C GLY A 29 -0.77 -2.49 17.11
N MET A 30 -1.28 -3.37 16.26
CA MET A 30 -1.08 -4.82 16.34
C MET A 30 -0.63 -5.33 14.97
N LEU A 31 0.70 -5.46 14.80
CA LEU A 31 1.34 -5.84 13.54
C LEU A 31 2.21 -7.09 13.69
N ASP A 32 2.30 -7.90 12.64
CA ASP A 32 3.32 -8.95 12.48
C ASP A 32 4.70 -8.32 12.18
N GLU A 33 5.76 -9.12 12.34
CA GLU A 33 7.18 -8.72 12.33
C GLU A 33 7.59 -7.81 11.16
N LEU A 34 7.06 -7.99 9.96
CA LEU A 34 7.45 -7.16 8.82
C LEU A 34 6.86 -5.75 8.91
N SER A 35 5.54 -5.63 9.06
CA SER A 35 4.88 -4.33 9.12
C SER A 35 5.32 -3.52 10.34
N GLU A 36 5.59 -4.19 11.47
CA GLU A 36 6.18 -3.58 12.66
C GLU A 36 7.49 -2.83 12.36
N LEU A 37 8.35 -3.36 11.48
CA LEU A 37 9.62 -2.72 11.15
C LEU A 37 9.48 -1.42 10.35
N PHE A 38 8.31 -1.14 9.77
CA PHE A 38 8.14 -0.01 8.85
C PHE A 38 7.46 1.19 9.49
N PHE A 39 6.37 0.97 10.24
CA PHE A 39 5.56 2.04 10.82
C PHE A 39 6.32 3.00 11.74
N PRO A 40 7.30 2.55 12.56
CA PRO A 40 8.10 3.44 13.42
C PRO A 40 8.94 4.48 12.66
N HIS A 41 9.20 4.29 11.36
CA HIS A 41 9.92 5.28 10.56
C HIS A 41 9.02 6.45 10.15
N GLU A 42 7.70 6.27 10.17
CA GLU A 42 6.75 7.19 9.54
C GLU A 42 5.82 7.88 10.54
N CYS A 43 5.70 7.36 11.76
CA CYS A 43 4.87 7.94 12.82
C CYS A 43 5.37 7.57 14.22
N LYS A 44 4.78 8.17 15.27
CA LYS A 44 4.99 7.71 16.64
C LYS A 44 4.21 6.41 16.81
N PHE A 45 4.87 5.27 16.70
CA PHE A 45 4.23 3.96 16.69
C PHE A 45 4.51 3.16 17.97
N LEU A 46 3.49 2.48 18.48
CA LEU A 46 3.60 1.52 19.59
C LEU A 46 2.90 0.21 19.22
N ASN A 47 3.65 -0.87 19.00
CA ASN A 47 3.07 -2.20 18.82
C ASN A 47 2.72 -2.78 20.20
N LEU A 48 1.44 -3.06 20.44
CA LEU A 48 0.97 -3.50 21.75
C LEU A 48 1.35 -4.96 22.01
N ASP A 49 1.80 -5.25 23.22
CA ASP A 49 2.02 -6.63 23.68
C ASP A 49 0.79 -7.16 24.42
N PHE A 50 0.41 -8.41 24.16
CA PHE A 50 -0.76 -9.02 24.79
C PHE A 50 -0.72 -8.99 26.33
N THR A 51 0.46 -9.07 26.94
CA THR A 51 0.60 -9.22 28.40
C THR A 51 0.35 -7.95 29.19
N ASN A 52 0.54 -6.78 28.58
CA ASN A 52 0.44 -5.48 29.25
C ASN A 52 -0.18 -4.37 28.38
N TRP A 53 -0.94 -4.74 27.33
CA TRP A 53 -1.55 -3.78 26.39
C TRP A 53 -2.31 -2.65 27.07
N LYS A 54 -2.95 -2.92 28.22
CA LYS A 54 -3.79 -1.95 28.93
C LYS A 54 -2.98 -0.79 29.50
N GLU A 55 -1.88 -1.09 30.19
CA GLU A 55 -0.97 -0.07 30.71
C GLU A 55 -0.33 0.70 29.54
N GLN A 56 0.13 -0.02 28.53
CA GLN A 56 0.74 0.55 27.32
C GLN A 56 -0.19 1.56 26.63
N ILE A 57 -1.45 1.21 26.39
CA ILE A 57 -2.38 2.07 25.67
C ILE A 57 -2.84 3.28 26.50
N GLU A 58 -2.99 3.10 27.82
CA GLU A 58 -3.34 4.18 28.77
C GLU A 58 -2.23 5.22 28.90
N GLU A 59 -0.96 4.78 28.89
CA GLU A 59 0.21 5.66 28.90
C GLU A 59 0.40 6.36 27.54
N PHE A 60 0.35 5.60 26.45
CA PHE A 60 0.67 6.08 25.11
C PHE A 60 -0.37 7.06 24.55
N LYS A 61 -1.65 6.88 24.92
CA LYS A 61 -2.78 7.72 24.47
C LYS A 61 -2.80 7.89 22.94
N PRO A 62 -3.03 6.78 22.21
CA PRO A 62 -2.99 6.81 20.76
C PRO A 62 -4.07 7.72 20.17
N HIS A 63 -3.76 8.32 19.03
CA HIS A 63 -4.71 9.02 18.19
C HIS A 63 -5.51 8.06 17.30
N ILE A 64 -4.93 6.91 16.95
CA ILE A 64 -5.55 5.84 16.16
C ILE A 64 -5.09 4.49 16.72
N PHE A 65 -6.01 3.53 16.77
CA PHE A 65 -5.69 2.12 16.98
C PHE A 65 -5.72 1.37 15.64
N PHE A 66 -4.60 0.79 15.22
CA PHE A 66 -4.41 0.15 13.92
C PHE A 66 -4.09 -1.34 14.07
N VAL A 67 -4.83 -2.20 13.39
CA VAL A 67 -4.64 -3.66 13.45
C VAL A 67 -4.54 -4.20 12.04
N GLU A 68 -3.49 -4.95 11.72
CA GLU A 68 -3.50 -5.72 10.46
C GLU A 68 -4.08 -7.13 10.68
N SER A 69 -4.35 -7.85 9.60
CA SER A 69 -4.69 -9.27 9.63
C SER A 69 -3.48 -10.13 10.11
N ILE A 70 -3.24 -10.11 11.43
CA ILE A 70 -2.10 -10.75 12.08
C ILE A 70 -2.27 -12.27 12.22
N TRP A 71 -1.15 -13.00 12.09
CA TRP A 71 -1.08 -14.42 12.45
C TRP A 71 -0.46 -14.64 13.82
N ASN A 72 0.54 -13.84 14.18
CA ASN A 72 1.26 -13.95 15.45
C ASN A 72 1.18 -12.66 16.28
N GLY A 73 1.18 -11.50 15.61
CA GLY A 73 1.31 -10.18 16.23
C GLY A 73 2.67 -9.96 16.90
N PHE A 74 2.79 -8.84 17.60
CA PHE A 74 4.04 -8.42 18.26
C PHE A 74 4.61 -9.50 19.17
N ASN A 75 5.90 -9.81 19.04
CA ASN A 75 6.59 -10.86 19.81
C ASN A 75 5.87 -12.22 19.86
N LYS A 76 4.97 -12.47 18.90
CA LYS A 76 4.08 -13.64 18.87
C LYS A 76 3.12 -13.72 20.08
N SER A 77 2.96 -12.65 20.86
CA SER A 77 2.12 -12.65 22.08
C SER A 77 0.62 -12.68 21.77
N TRP A 78 0.23 -12.21 20.59
CA TRP A 78 -1.16 -12.25 20.07
C TRP A 78 -1.51 -13.51 19.27
N LYS A 79 -0.61 -14.50 19.20
CA LYS A 79 -0.83 -15.73 18.44
C LYS A 79 -2.11 -16.43 18.91
N ARG A 80 -3.02 -16.70 17.96
CA ARG A 80 -4.34 -17.32 18.19
C ARG A 80 -5.28 -16.52 19.12
N LYS A 81 -5.06 -15.20 19.26
CA LYS A 81 -5.93 -14.32 20.06
C LYS A 81 -7.03 -13.63 19.25
N LEU A 82 -6.93 -13.62 17.93
CA LEU A 82 -7.95 -13.11 17.02
C LEU A 82 -8.73 -14.24 16.33
N LEU A 83 -8.02 -15.28 15.87
CA LEU A 83 -8.61 -16.38 15.10
C LEU A 83 -8.68 -17.68 15.91
N PRO A 84 -9.73 -18.51 15.72
CA PRO A 84 -10.90 -18.28 14.86
C PRO A 84 -11.96 -17.37 15.49
N LYS A 85 -11.78 -16.99 16.75
CA LYS A 85 -12.64 -16.06 17.49
C LYS A 85 -11.74 -15.11 18.31
N PRO A 86 -12.09 -13.83 18.41
CA PRO A 86 -11.37 -12.89 19.26
C PRO A 86 -11.44 -13.30 20.74
N SER A 87 -10.30 -13.14 21.42
CA SER A 87 -10.15 -13.23 22.87
C SER A 87 -10.87 -12.09 23.59
N ASP A 88 -11.18 -12.28 24.88
CA ASP A 88 -11.86 -11.25 25.68
C ASP A 88 -10.97 -10.02 25.86
N GLU A 89 -9.66 -10.20 25.97
CA GLU A 89 -8.69 -9.10 26.08
C GLU A 89 -8.66 -8.22 24.82
N PHE A 90 -8.73 -8.83 23.63
CA PHE A 90 -8.84 -8.08 22.38
C PHE A 90 -10.15 -7.29 22.31
N LEU A 91 -11.26 -7.89 22.76
CA LEU A 91 -12.55 -7.21 22.82
C LEU A 91 -12.54 -6.07 23.85
N ASP A 92 -11.85 -6.24 24.98
CA ASP A 92 -11.69 -5.20 26.00
C ASP A 92 -10.83 -4.04 25.50
N LEU A 93 -9.81 -4.31 24.69
CA LEU A 93 -9.02 -3.29 24.01
C LEU A 93 -9.88 -2.45 23.04
N LEU A 94 -10.73 -3.09 22.24
CA LEU A 94 -11.68 -2.38 21.37
C LEU A 94 -12.69 -1.54 22.17
N LYS A 95 -13.21 -2.08 23.29
CA LYS A 95 -14.08 -1.31 24.21
C LYS A 95 -13.36 -0.11 24.79
N TRP A 96 -12.09 -0.24 25.14
CA TRP A 96 -11.27 0.86 25.64
C TRP A 96 -11.14 1.96 24.58
N CYS A 97 -10.86 1.59 23.32
CA CYS A 97 -10.76 2.54 22.21
C CYS A 97 -12.07 3.31 22.05
N ASN A 98 -13.20 2.60 22.01
CA ASN A 98 -14.51 3.23 21.93
C ASN A 98 -14.80 4.18 23.11
N SER A 99 -14.48 3.76 24.34
CA SER A 99 -14.72 4.56 25.55
C SER A 99 -13.88 5.84 25.60
N ASN A 100 -12.74 5.86 24.91
CA ASN A 100 -11.84 7.00 24.82
C ASN A 100 -11.93 7.75 23.48
N ALA A 101 -12.93 7.44 22.65
CA ALA A 101 -13.11 8.02 21.31
C ALA A 101 -11.87 7.89 20.39
N VAL A 102 -11.12 6.78 20.52
CA VAL A 102 -9.99 6.46 19.65
C VAL A 102 -10.52 5.72 18.42
N PRO A 103 -10.37 6.27 17.20
CA PRO A 103 -10.79 5.59 15.98
C PRO A 103 -9.99 4.30 15.74
N THR A 104 -10.69 3.27 15.28
CA THR A 104 -10.14 1.94 15.03
C THR A 104 -10.04 1.64 13.54
N VAL A 105 -8.86 1.22 13.08
CA VAL A 105 -8.57 0.88 11.68
C VAL A 105 -8.10 -0.57 11.57
N PHE A 106 -8.73 -1.35 10.70
CA PHE A 106 -8.29 -2.71 10.38
C PHE A 106 -7.74 -2.77 8.95
N TRP A 107 -6.55 -3.36 8.74
CA TRP A 107 -5.98 -3.59 7.41
C TRP A 107 -5.83 -5.08 7.12
N ASN A 108 -6.68 -5.60 6.23
CA ASN A 108 -6.56 -6.96 5.75
C ASN A 108 -5.54 -7.05 4.61
N LYS A 109 -4.29 -7.38 4.97
CA LYS A 109 -3.17 -7.54 4.04
C LYS A 109 -3.14 -8.90 3.32
N GLU A 110 -4.05 -9.79 3.70
CA GLU A 110 -4.11 -11.17 3.21
C GLU A 110 -5.26 -11.37 2.20
N ASP A 111 -5.99 -10.31 1.88
CA ASP A 111 -7.05 -10.31 0.87
C ASP A 111 -6.49 -10.51 -0.54
N PRO A 112 -7.22 -11.21 -1.43
CA PRO A 112 -8.55 -11.81 -1.23
C PRO A 112 -8.55 -13.20 -0.56
N ILE A 113 -7.39 -13.85 -0.43
CA ILE A 113 -7.31 -15.27 0.01
C ILE A 113 -7.93 -15.45 1.38
N HIS A 114 -7.66 -14.52 2.31
CA HIS A 114 -8.11 -14.61 3.69
C HIS A 114 -9.24 -13.61 4.02
N PHE A 115 -10.00 -13.17 3.01
CA PHE A 115 -11.20 -12.34 3.19
C PHE A 115 -12.15 -12.96 4.21
N THR A 116 -12.61 -14.19 3.96
CA THR A 116 -13.55 -14.88 4.85
C THR A 116 -12.93 -15.22 6.21
N THR A 117 -11.61 -15.38 6.29
CA THR A 117 -10.90 -15.64 7.54
C THR A 117 -11.01 -14.45 8.49
N PHE A 118 -10.78 -13.24 8.00
CA PHE A 118 -10.68 -12.02 8.82
C PHE A 118 -11.91 -11.11 8.78
N LEU A 119 -12.90 -11.37 7.91
CA LEU A 119 -14.11 -10.55 7.79
C LEU A 119 -14.85 -10.32 9.12
N HIS A 120 -14.92 -11.35 9.97
CA HIS A 120 -15.53 -11.22 11.30
C HIS A 120 -14.70 -10.36 12.26
N ILE A 121 -13.38 -10.25 12.06
CA ILE A 121 -12.53 -9.30 12.80
C ILE A 121 -12.77 -7.89 12.26
N ALA A 122 -12.79 -7.73 10.94
CA ALA A 122 -13.04 -6.44 10.28
C ALA A 122 -14.35 -5.79 10.75
N SER A 123 -15.38 -6.57 11.06
CA SER A 123 -16.68 -6.05 11.54
C SER A 123 -16.64 -5.31 12.87
N TYR A 124 -15.54 -5.39 13.63
CA TYR A 124 -15.38 -4.65 14.88
C TYR A 124 -14.77 -3.25 14.71
N PHE A 125 -14.29 -2.89 13.51
CA PHE A 125 -13.49 -1.68 13.28
C PHE A 125 -14.26 -0.59 12.53
N ASP A 126 -13.93 0.67 12.80
CA ASP A 126 -14.58 1.85 12.20
C ASP A 126 -14.21 2.01 10.73
N TYR A 127 -12.96 1.70 10.42
CA TYR A 127 -12.39 1.74 9.08
C TYR A 127 -11.81 0.38 8.72
N VAL A 128 -12.06 -0.07 7.50
CA VAL A 128 -11.45 -1.31 6.96
C VAL A 128 -10.68 -0.98 5.70
N LEU A 129 -9.43 -1.40 5.69
CA LEU A 129 -8.50 -1.30 4.58
C LEU A 129 -8.23 -2.70 4.04
N THR A 130 -8.08 -2.82 2.73
CA THR A 130 -7.78 -4.09 2.07
C THR A 130 -6.70 -3.90 1.01
N THR A 131 -5.82 -4.89 0.84
CA THR A 131 -4.84 -4.88 -0.27
C THR A 131 -5.48 -5.12 -1.64
N ASP A 132 -6.73 -5.59 -1.66
CA ASP A 132 -7.46 -5.94 -2.88
C ASP A 132 -8.68 -5.03 -3.09
N LEU A 133 -8.59 -4.15 -4.10
CA LEU A 133 -9.69 -3.26 -4.49
C LEU A 133 -10.97 -4.05 -4.79
N ASP A 134 -10.85 -5.28 -5.31
CA ASP A 134 -11.99 -6.13 -5.69
C ASP A 134 -12.82 -6.58 -4.47
N CYS A 135 -12.24 -6.53 -3.27
CA CYS A 135 -12.92 -6.84 -2.02
C CYS A 135 -13.78 -5.67 -1.49
N VAL A 136 -13.51 -4.42 -1.91
CA VAL A 136 -14.16 -3.22 -1.35
C VAL A 136 -15.69 -3.26 -1.45
N PRO A 137 -16.31 -3.57 -2.61
CA PRO A 137 -17.78 -3.62 -2.72
C PRO A 137 -18.42 -4.63 -1.77
N LEU A 138 -17.76 -5.78 -1.59
CA LEU A 138 -18.29 -6.84 -0.73
C LEU A 138 -18.15 -6.47 0.76
N TYR A 139 -17.04 -5.87 1.17
CA TYR A 139 -16.93 -5.31 2.52
C TYR A 139 -18.00 -4.26 2.80
N LYS A 140 -18.20 -3.27 1.89
CA LYS A 140 -19.25 -2.24 2.05
C LYS A 140 -20.61 -2.88 2.27
N ARG A 141 -20.94 -3.91 1.47
CA ARG A 141 -22.19 -4.68 1.62
C ARG A 141 -22.30 -5.38 2.97
N LEU A 142 -21.31 -6.18 3.33
CA LEU A 142 -21.39 -7.08 4.47
C LEU A 142 -21.25 -6.35 5.81
N LEU A 143 -20.48 -5.26 5.84
CA LEU A 143 -20.29 -4.44 7.03
C LEU A 143 -21.33 -3.33 7.17
N GLY A 144 -21.98 -2.93 6.06
CA GLY A 144 -23.07 -1.96 6.06
C GLY A 144 -22.63 -0.50 6.22
N HIS A 145 -21.38 -0.19 5.89
CA HIS A 145 -20.84 1.17 5.89
C HIS A 145 -19.82 1.38 4.76
N ASP A 146 -19.60 2.64 4.37
CA ASP A 146 -18.76 3.00 3.23
C ASP A 146 -17.30 3.32 3.58
N GLN A 147 -16.92 3.26 4.86
CA GLN A 147 -15.56 3.51 5.36
C GLN A 147 -14.60 2.33 5.06
N ILE A 148 -14.57 1.92 3.79
CA ILE A 148 -13.85 0.77 3.28
C ILE A 148 -12.96 1.23 2.14
N TYR A 149 -11.66 0.99 2.22
CA TYR A 149 -10.70 1.52 1.25
C TYR A 149 -9.66 0.50 0.78
N CYS A 150 -9.15 0.67 -0.43
CA CYS A 150 -7.99 -0.10 -0.90
C CYS A 150 -6.68 0.56 -0.41
N MET A 151 -5.87 -0.20 0.30
CA MET A 151 -4.51 0.19 0.70
C MET A 151 -3.53 -0.92 0.31
N PRO A 152 -2.91 -0.83 -0.89
CA PRO A 152 -1.88 -1.77 -1.32
C PRO A 152 -0.65 -1.73 -0.41
N PHE A 153 0.21 -2.74 -0.50
CA PHE A 153 1.54 -2.70 0.11
C PHE A 153 2.35 -1.47 -0.36
N ALA A 154 3.44 -1.20 0.34
CA ALA A 154 4.34 -0.08 0.11
C ALA A 154 5.79 -0.46 0.46
N SER A 155 6.72 0.45 0.18
CA SER A 155 8.13 0.33 0.58
C SER A 155 8.47 1.20 1.78
N CYS A 156 9.27 0.66 2.70
CA CYS A 156 9.94 1.42 3.75
C CYS A 156 11.30 1.88 3.21
N VAL A 157 11.36 3.12 2.71
CA VAL A 157 12.49 3.61 1.91
C VAL A 157 13.75 3.85 2.74
N GLN A 158 13.62 3.96 4.06
CA GLN A 158 14.74 4.04 5.01
C GLN A 158 15.49 2.70 5.10
N ILE A 159 14.82 1.58 4.79
CA ILE A 159 15.41 0.24 4.73
C ILE A 159 15.75 -0.12 3.28
N TYR A 160 14.80 0.08 2.37
CA TYR A 160 14.88 -0.29 0.95
C TYR A 160 15.03 0.96 0.08
N SER A 161 16.22 1.55 0.09
CA SER A 161 16.57 2.76 -0.69
C SER A 161 17.36 2.43 -1.97
N PRO A 162 17.47 3.36 -2.94
CA PRO A 162 18.30 3.16 -4.13
C PRO A 162 19.81 3.29 -3.85
N LEU A 163 20.22 3.60 -2.62
CA LEU A 163 21.62 3.76 -2.23
C LEU A 163 22.42 2.49 -2.57
N GLU A 164 23.47 2.67 -3.36
CA GLU A 164 24.34 1.58 -3.79
C GLU A 164 25.27 1.17 -2.64
N LYS A 165 25.07 -0.06 -2.14
CA LYS A 165 25.88 -0.67 -1.06
C LYS A 165 26.80 -1.78 -1.56
N TYR A 166 26.45 -2.39 -2.69
CA TYR A 166 27.10 -3.58 -3.23
C TYR A 166 27.31 -3.40 -4.72
N LYS A 167 28.35 -4.04 -5.27
CA LYS A 167 28.52 -4.12 -6.72
C LYS A 167 27.46 -5.06 -7.29
N ARG A 168 26.60 -4.54 -8.16
CA ARG A 168 25.61 -5.36 -8.87
C ARG A 168 26.30 -6.34 -9.82
N VAL A 169 25.85 -7.59 -9.79
CA VAL A 169 26.21 -8.60 -10.77
C VAL A 169 25.11 -8.76 -11.82
N ASN A 170 25.48 -9.15 -13.04
CA ASN A 170 24.53 -9.44 -14.11
C ASN A 170 23.91 -10.83 -13.91
N ALA A 171 22.97 -10.90 -12.98
CA ALA A 171 22.24 -12.10 -12.58
C ALA A 171 20.86 -11.72 -12.02
N ALA A 172 19.98 -12.71 -11.89
CA ALA A 172 18.68 -12.56 -11.24
C ALA A 172 18.69 -13.15 -9.83
N CYS A 173 17.99 -12.52 -8.90
CA CYS A 173 17.88 -13.01 -7.53
C CYS A 173 16.42 -13.21 -7.10
N PHE A 174 16.13 -14.38 -6.53
CA PHE A 174 14.86 -14.69 -5.87
C PHE A 174 15.06 -14.91 -4.37
N ALA A 175 14.64 -13.95 -3.55
CA ALA A 175 14.55 -14.12 -2.09
C ALA A 175 13.13 -14.53 -1.68
N GLY A 176 12.86 -15.83 -1.65
CA GLY A 176 11.53 -16.37 -1.41
C GLY A 176 11.52 -17.87 -1.12
N SER A 177 10.32 -18.40 -0.88
CA SER A 177 10.11 -19.81 -0.56
C SER A 177 9.48 -20.56 -1.73
N PHE A 178 9.74 -21.86 -1.79
CA PHE A 178 9.04 -22.77 -2.67
C PHE A 178 7.73 -23.21 -2.00
N TYR A 179 6.65 -23.41 -2.77
CA TYR A 179 5.35 -23.84 -2.26
C TYR A 179 4.86 -25.07 -3.02
N ASN A 180 5.19 -26.27 -2.53
CA ASN A 180 4.87 -27.54 -3.21
C ASN A 180 3.35 -27.77 -3.38
N LYS A 181 2.54 -27.26 -2.45
CA LYS A 181 1.07 -27.42 -2.46
C LYS A 181 0.35 -26.48 -3.43
N ARG A 182 1.04 -25.52 -4.06
CA ARG A 182 0.43 -24.54 -4.98
C ARG A 182 0.90 -24.80 -6.41
N GLU A 183 0.17 -25.64 -7.13
CA GLU A 183 0.58 -26.14 -8.46
C GLU A 183 0.81 -25.03 -9.49
N GLU A 184 -0.11 -24.08 -9.62
CA GLU A 184 0.04 -22.95 -10.55
C GLU A 184 1.27 -22.12 -10.20
N ARG A 185 1.41 -21.74 -8.93
CA ARG A 185 2.54 -20.96 -8.44
C ARG A 185 3.87 -21.70 -8.60
N LYS A 186 3.87 -23.02 -8.47
CA LYS A 186 5.02 -23.88 -8.74
C LYS A 186 5.40 -23.79 -10.21
N LYS A 187 4.43 -23.98 -11.13
CA LYS A 187 4.66 -23.85 -12.57
C LYS A 187 5.22 -22.47 -12.93
N ASP A 188 4.64 -21.39 -12.41
CA ASP A 188 5.14 -20.03 -12.62
C ASP A 188 6.61 -19.87 -12.19
N PHE A 189 7.00 -20.50 -11.07
CA PHE A 189 8.40 -20.51 -10.65
C PHE A 189 9.28 -21.26 -11.65
N GLU A 190 8.87 -22.46 -12.07
CA GLU A 190 9.65 -23.28 -13.00
C GLU A 190 9.84 -22.57 -14.34
N ASP A 191 8.77 -22.02 -14.90
CA ASP A 191 8.77 -21.28 -16.17
C ASP A 191 9.66 -20.04 -16.09
N MET A 192 9.57 -19.27 -14.99
CA MET A 192 10.44 -18.12 -14.77
C MET A 192 11.92 -18.49 -14.68
N ILE A 193 12.26 -19.51 -13.88
CA ILE A 193 13.66 -19.92 -13.71
C ILE A 193 14.22 -20.44 -15.04
N GLU A 194 13.46 -21.25 -15.79
CA GLU A 194 13.88 -21.76 -17.10
C GLU A 194 14.18 -20.64 -18.10
N ASN A 195 13.37 -19.58 -18.11
CA ASN A 195 13.56 -18.49 -19.06
C ASN A 195 14.61 -17.47 -18.61
N LEU A 196 14.79 -17.24 -17.31
CA LEU A 196 15.79 -16.31 -16.78
C LEU A 196 17.21 -16.86 -16.84
N THR A 197 17.40 -18.18 -16.70
CA THR A 197 18.73 -18.80 -16.79
C THR A 197 19.38 -18.65 -18.17
N LYS A 198 18.60 -18.31 -19.20
CA LYS A 198 19.10 -17.97 -20.54
C LYS A 198 19.84 -16.62 -20.59
N TYR A 199 19.61 -15.74 -19.61
CA TYR A 199 20.17 -14.38 -19.55
C TYR A 199 21.26 -14.21 -18.48
N GLY A 200 21.51 -15.24 -17.66
CA GLY A 200 22.52 -15.19 -16.62
C GLY A 200 22.23 -16.17 -15.48
N GLU A 201 23.04 -16.09 -14.44
CA GLU A 201 22.81 -16.89 -13.23
C GLU A 201 21.51 -16.47 -12.53
N VAL A 202 20.81 -17.44 -11.94
CA VAL A 202 19.71 -17.19 -11.02
C VAL A 202 20.11 -17.66 -9.63
N VAL A 203 20.12 -16.73 -8.68
CA VAL A 203 20.47 -17.00 -7.27
C VAL A 203 19.21 -17.00 -6.41
N ILE A 204 19.08 -18.00 -5.54
CA ILE A 204 17.94 -18.17 -4.65
C ILE A 204 18.41 -18.01 -3.20
N TYR A 205 17.74 -17.12 -2.47
CA TYR A 205 17.78 -17.07 -1.01
C TYR A 205 16.49 -17.64 -0.45
N ASP A 206 16.55 -18.84 0.11
CA ASP A 206 15.38 -19.52 0.68
C ASP A 206 14.94 -18.83 1.97
N ARG A 207 13.71 -18.33 2.01
CA ARG A 207 13.14 -17.68 3.20
C ARG A 207 12.67 -18.65 4.27
N ASN A 208 12.34 -19.88 3.90
CA ASN A 208 11.76 -20.88 4.79
C ASN A 208 12.54 -22.20 4.70
N PRO A 209 13.81 -22.23 5.15
CA PRO A 209 14.62 -23.44 5.18
C PRO A 209 14.15 -24.35 6.32
N TYR A 210 12.88 -24.81 6.27
CA TYR A 210 12.27 -25.65 7.29
C TYR A 210 12.65 -27.12 7.05
N PRO A 211 13.65 -27.67 7.76
CA PRO A 211 14.15 -29.01 7.44
C PRO A 211 13.07 -30.04 7.69
N GLY A 212 12.84 -30.93 6.72
CA GLY A 212 11.83 -31.99 6.80
C GLY A 212 10.39 -31.56 6.46
N ASN A 213 10.12 -30.27 6.24
CA ASN A 213 8.80 -29.84 5.77
C ASN A 213 8.75 -29.86 4.23
N THR A 214 8.26 -30.96 3.67
CA THR A 214 8.17 -31.16 2.22
C THR A 214 7.30 -30.12 1.53
N ASP A 215 6.43 -29.39 2.23
CA ASP A 215 5.59 -28.35 1.60
C ASP A 215 6.41 -27.15 1.11
N TYR A 216 7.58 -26.90 1.72
CA TYR A 216 8.41 -25.72 1.43
C TYR A 216 9.78 -26.05 0.83
N MET A 217 10.12 -27.34 0.71
CA MET A 217 11.42 -27.77 0.20
C MET A 217 11.55 -27.56 -1.32
N TYR A 218 12.64 -26.91 -1.72
CA TYR A 218 13.02 -26.79 -3.12
C TYR A 218 13.38 -28.17 -3.74
N PRO A 219 12.95 -28.45 -4.98
CA PRO A 219 13.38 -29.63 -5.74
C PRO A 219 14.91 -29.71 -5.89
N LYS A 220 15.45 -30.94 -5.90
CA LYS A 220 16.91 -31.20 -6.01
C LYS A 220 17.58 -30.50 -7.20
N LYS A 221 16.86 -30.33 -8.32
CA LYS A 221 17.35 -29.62 -9.52
C LYS A 221 17.78 -28.17 -9.25
N TYR A 222 17.18 -27.50 -8.26
CA TYR A 222 17.48 -26.11 -7.93
C TYR A 222 18.57 -25.95 -6.85
N LYS A 223 19.09 -27.04 -6.28
CA LYS A 223 20.06 -26.99 -5.17
C LYS A 223 21.29 -26.13 -5.50
N LYS A 224 21.75 -26.15 -6.76
CA LYS A 224 22.90 -25.35 -7.21
C LYS A 224 22.62 -23.84 -7.30
N LEU A 225 21.36 -23.45 -7.38
CA LEU A 225 20.94 -22.04 -7.43
C LEU A 225 20.77 -21.44 -6.02
N ILE A 226 20.69 -22.27 -4.98
CA ILE A 226 20.41 -21.82 -3.61
C ILE A 226 21.70 -21.38 -2.93
N ALA A 227 21.83 -20.08 -2.69
CA ALA A 227 22.96 -19.49 -1.95
C ALA A 227 22.83 -19.62 -0.43
N GLY A 228 21.62 -19.93 0.07
CA GLY A 228 21.32 -20.08 1.49
C GLY A 228 20.07 -19.29 1.89
N SER A 229 20.06 -18.76 3.10
CA SER A 229 18.96 -17.96 3.66
C SER A 229 19.49 -16.64 4.20
N LEU A 230 18.67 -15.59 4.13
CA LEU A 230 19.00 -14.28 4.70
C LEU A 230 18.04 -13.94 5.83
N PRO A 231 18.54 -13.48 7.00
CA PRO A 231 17.67 -12.89 8.01
C PRO A 231 17.05 -11.58 7.48
N PRO A 232 15.90 -11.12 8.01
CA PRO A 232 15.22 -9.90 7.56
C PRO A 232 16.14 -8.68 7.43
N SER A 233 17.06 -8.50 8.38
CA SER A 233 18.03 -7.39 8.42
C SER A 233 19.09 -7.40 7.31
N LYS A 234 19.23 -8.49 6.55
CA LYS A 234 20.21 -8.65 5.46
C LYS A 234 19.56 -8.88 4.10
N VAL A 235 18.24 -8.71 3.99
CA VAL A 235 17.51 -8.92 2.73
C VAL A 235 17.92 -7.89 1.66
N ASP A 236 18.46 -6.73 2.05
CA ASP A 236 18.98 -5.74 1.12
C ASP A 236 20.13 -6.28 0.24
N ILE A 237 20.91 -7.26 0.71
CA ILE A 237 21.90 -7.98 -0.12
C ILE A 237 21.23 -8.58 -1.36
N ALA A 238 20.13 -9.30 -1.18
CA ALA A 238 19.40 -9.94 -2.26
C ALA A 238 18.76 -8.91 -3.22
N TYR A 239 18.36 -7.76 -2.69
CA TYR A 239 17.66 -6.74 -3.47
C TYR A 239 18.60 -5.79 -4.21
N LYS A 240 19.83 -5.58 -3.72
CA LYS A 240 20.78 -4.59 -4.25
C LYS A 240 22.00 -5.17 -4.96
N SER A 241 22.33 -6.46 -4.77
CA SER A 241 23.54 -7.05 -5.37
C SER A 241 23.35 -7.56 -6.80
N TYR A 242 22.12 -7.48 -7.34
CA TYR A 242 21.76 -8.10 -8.61
C TYR A 242 21.14 -7.07 -9.55
N THR A 243 21.29 -7.32 -10.85
CA THR A 243 20.67 -6.50 -11.90
C THR A 243 19.15 -6.73 -11.93
N MET A 244 18.74 -7.98 -11.74
CA MET A 244 17.33 -8.39 -11.74
C MET A 244 16.88 -8.94 -10.38
N GLY A 245 15.70 -8.54 -9.95
CA GLY A 245 15.01 -9.07 -8.78
C GLY A 245 13.74 -9.80 -9.19
N ILE A 246 13.60 -11.05 -8.75
CA ILE A 246 12.43 -11.88 -9.04
C ILE A 246 11.38 -11.66 -7.94
N THR A 247 10.18 -11.30 -8.36
CA THR A 247 8.99 -11.36 -7.50
C THR A 247 7.96 -12.30 -8.08
N LEU A 248 7.28 -13.05 -7.23
CA LEU A 248 6.32 -14.04 -7.66
C LEU A 248 5.06 -13.95 -6.82
N ASN A 249 3.92 -13.94 -7.51
CA ASN A 249 2.60 -13.65 -6.95
C ASN A 249 1.75 -14.92 -6.94
N ILE A 250 1.03 -15.12 -5.84
CA ILE A 250 0.04 -16.20 -5.70
C ILE A 250 -1.32 -15.74 -6.21
N VAL A 251 -1.68 -14.48 -5.93
CA VAL A 251 -2.91 -13.86 -6.44
C VAL A 251 -2.57 -13.20 -7.76
N LYS A 252 -3.12 -13.70 -8.87
CA LYS A 252 -2.79 -13.24 -10.23
C LYS A 252 -3.89 -12.39 -10.87
N HIS A 253 -5.14 -12.52 -10.42
CA HIS A 253 -6.30 -11.91 -11.08
C HIS A 253 -6.88 -10.69 -10.35
N SER A 254 -6.40 -10.39 -9.14
CA SER A 254 -6.82 -9.20 -8.40
C SER A 254 -6.40 -7.93 -9.14
N SER A 255 -7.23 -6.89 -9.05
CA SER A 255 -6.94 -5.57 -9.59
C SER A 255 -5.73 -4.89 -8.97
N THR A 256 -5.42 -5.16 -7.69
CA THR A 256 -4.38 -4.43 -6.94
C THR A 256 -3.51 -5.30 -6.05
N MET A 257 -3.96 -6.50 -5.65
CA MET A 257 -3.19 -7.38 -4.78
C MET A 257 -1.99 -7.98 -5.51
N GLN A 258 -0.84 -7.93 -4.83
CA GLN A 258 0.44 -8.38 -5.33
C GLN A 258 1.38 -8.70 -4.16
N ALA A 259 2.58 -9.18 -4.46
CA ALA A 259 3.62 -9.39 -3.45
C ALA A 259 4.36 -8.08 -3.12
N ARG A 260 4.45 -7.77 -1.82
CA ARG A 260 5.20 -6.62 -1.27
C ARG A 260 6.59 -6.42 -1.86
N ARG A 261 7.27 -7.51 -2.23
CA ARG A 261 8.63 -7.52 -2.80
C ARG A 261 8.77 -6.65 -4.04
N ALA A 262 7.72 -6.47 -4.85
CA ALA A 262 7.79 -5.59 -6.01
C ALA A 262 8.14 -4.15 -5.60
N PHE A 263 7.46 -3.61 -4.57
CA PHE A 263 7.74 -2.27 -4.05
C PHE A 263 9.17 -2.14 -3.51
N GLU A 264 9.62 -3.14 -2.76
CA GLU A 264 10.95 -3.16 -2.13
C GLU A 264 12.09 -3.22 -3.16
N LEU A 265 11.93 -4.02 -4.21
CA LEU A 265 12.92 -4.12 -5.29
C LEU A 265 12.98 -2.86 -6.13
N LEU A 266 11.82 -2.30 -6.49
CA LEU A 266 11.74 -1.05 -7.25
C LEU A 266 12.33 0.12 -6.46
N SER A 267 12.08 0.22 -5.16
CA SER A 267 12.69 1.25 -4.31
C SER A 267 14.20 1.06 -4.12
N CYS A 268 14.71 -0.17 -4.26
CA CYS A 268 16.14 -0.46 -4.36
C CYS A 268 16.72 -0.19 -5.75
N ASN A 269 15.95 0.43 -6.65
CA ASN A 269 16.31 0.70 -8.04
C ASN A 269 16.76 -0.58 -8.78
N THR A 270 16.08 -1.72 -8.58
CA THR A 270 16.42 -3.00 -9.22
C THR A 270 15.41 -3.33 -10.31
N LEU A 271 15.84 -3.87 -11.47
CA LEU A 271 14.90 -4.30 -12.50
C LEU A 271 14.06 -5.46 -11.97
N VAL A 272 12.74 -5.32 -11.96
CA VAL A 272 11.84 -6.36 -11.44
C VAL A 272 11.33 -7.22 -12.59
N VAL A 273 11.45 -8.52 -12.38
CA VAL A 273 10.84 -9.56 -13.23
C VAL A 273 9.82 -10.35 -12.41
N SER A 274 8.67 -10.69 -13.01
CA SER A 274 7.59 -11.39 -12.31
C SER A 274 6.85 -12.40 -13.16
N ASN A 275 6.10 -13.30 -12.52
CA ASN A 275 5.04 -14.03 -13.21
C ASN A 275 3.90 -13.07 -13.57
N GLU A 276 3.03 -13.48 -14.49
CA GLU A 276 1.83 -12.71 -14.82
C GLU A 276 1.02 -12.39 -13.56
N CYS A 277 0.79 -11.11 -13.30
CA CYS A 277 0.02 -10.61 -12.17
C CYS A 277 -0.70 -9.32 -12.55
N GLN A 278 -2.03 -9.39 -12.60
CA GLN A 278 -2.88 -8.26 -12.96
C GLN A 278 -2.69 -7.07 -12.00
N GLY A 279 -2.51 -7.30 -10.70
CA GLY A 279 -2.22 -6.23 -9.74
C GLY A 279 -0.93 -5.46 -10.05
N LEU A 280 0.12 -6.16 -10.49
CA LEU A 280 1.35 -5.50 -10.94
C LEU A 280 1.14 -4.76 -12.26
N LYS A 281 0.38 -5.31 -13.20
CA LYS A 281 0.07 -4.64 -14.48
C LYS A 281 -0.75 -3.37 -14.26
N THR A 282 -1.73 -3.40 -13.35
CA THR A 282 -2.53 -2.23 -12.97
C THR A 282 -1.67 -1.16 -12.33
N ILE A 283 -0.86 -1.50 -11.32
CA ILE A 283 -0.14 -0.51 -10.53
C ILE A 283 1.11 0.00 -11.25
N PHE A 284 1.81 -0.85 -12.00
CA PHE A 284 3.14 -0.53 -12.53
C PHE A 284 3.26 -0.61 -14.05
N GLY A 285 2.26 -1.15 -14.76
CA GLY A 285 2.30 -1.28 -16.23
C GLY A 285 3.62 -1.87 -16.74
N ASP A 286 4.32 -1.08 -17.55
CA ASP A 286 5.59 -1.40 -18.21
C ASP A 286 6.85 -1.16 -17.36
N LEU A 287 6.70 -0.74 -16.10
CA LEU A 287 7.81 -0.59 -15.16
C LEU A 287 8.34 -1.95 -14.64
N ILE A 288 7.55 -3.02 -14.81
CA ILE A 288 7.90 -4.39 -14.45
C ILE A 288 7.82 -5.29 -15.68
N ILE A 289 8.80 -6.17 -15.88
CA ILE A 289 8.77 -7.17 -16.94
C ILE A 289 8.05 -8.42 -16.42
N GLN A 290 6.88 -8.72 -16.97
CA GLN A 290 6.06 -9.86 -16.57
C GLN A 290 6.18 -11.01 -17.56
N PHE A 291 6.22 -12.23 -17.04
CA PHE A 291 6.15 -13.46 -17.82
C PHE A 291 4.69 -13.73 -18.19
N GLU A 292 4.27 -13.21 -19.34
CA GLU A 292 2.96 -13.48 -19.96
C GLU A 292 3.06 -14.75 -20.82
N ASP A 293 4.00 -14.76 -21.75
CA ASP A 293 4.38 -15.91 -22.57
C ASP A 293 5.91 -15.90 -22.82
N PRO A 294 6.51 -17.05 -23.19
CA PRO A 294 7.95 -17.14 -23.38
C PRO A 294 8.53 -16.16 -24.41
N ASP A 295 7.83 -15.92 -25.53
CA ASP A 295 8.37 -15.12 -26.65
C ASP A 295 8.33 -13.63 -26.31
N THR A 296 7.19 -13.14 -25.79
CA THR A 296 7.05 -11.74 -25.35
C THR A 296 8.00 -11.43 -24.20
N PHE A 297 8.11 -12.34 -23.23
CA PHE A 297 9.01 -12.18 -22.09
C PHE A 297 10.46 -12.08 -22.54
N GLN A 298 10.93 -13.03 -23.37
CA GLN A 298 12.30 -13.03 -23.88
C GLN A 298 12.58 -11.80 -24.74
N ARG A 299 11.67 -11.42 -25.65
CA ARG A 299 11.84 -10.24 -26.50
C ARG A 299 12.02 -8.97 -25.67
N ARG A 300 11.15 -8.75 -24.67
CA ARG A 300 11.23 -7.57 -23.80
C ARG A 300 12.47 -7.59 -22.92
N LEU A 301 12.81 -8.75 -22.36
CA LEU A 301 14.00 -8.89 -21.51
C LEU A 301 15.27 -8.67 -22.32
N THR A 302 15.38 -9.23 -23.53
CA THR A 302 16.49 -8.99 -24.45
C THR A 302 16.64 -7.50 -24.74
N ALA A 303 15.56 -6.83 -25.15
CA ALA A 303 15.59 -5.40 -25.48
C ALA A 303 16.12 -4.55 -24.30
N VAL A 304 15.63 -4.81 -23.09
CA VAL A 304 16.03 -4.06 -21.89
C VAL A 304 17.46 -4.39 -21.46
N LEU A 305 17.85 -5.67 -21.45
CA LEU A 305 19.19 -6.06 -20.98
C LEU A 305 20.30 -5.75 -22.00
N SER A 306 19.97 -5.62 -23.30
CA SER A 306 20.95 -5.22 -24.33
C SER A 306 21.23 -3.73 -24.38
N ASP A 307 20.40 -2.90 -23.74
CA ASP A 307 20.51 -1.45 -23.74
C ASP A 307 20.55 -0.89 -22.30
N GLN A 308 21.75 -0.53 -21.85
CA GLN A 308 21.97 0.02 -20.50
C GLN A 308 21.22 1.34 -20.27
N LEU A 309 21.05 2.16 -21.30
CA LEU A 309 20.32 3.43 -21.19
C LEU A 309 18.83 3.15 -20.96
N LEU A 310 18.24 2.27 -21.75
CA LEU A 310 16.85 1.84 -21.58
C LEU A 310 16.62 1.20 -20.20
N LEU A 311 17.51 0.31 -19.78
CA LEU A 311 17.46 -0.31 -18.45
C LEU A 311 17.44 0.73 -17.32
N ASP A 312 18.38 1.69 -17.36
CA ASP A 312 18.49 2.69 -16.31
C ASP A 312 17.30 3.66 -16.30
N LYS A 313 16.73 4.00 -17.46
CA LYS A 313 15.51 4.83 -17.56
C LYS A 313 14.26 4.11 -17.03
N ILE A 314 14.07 2.82 -17.34
CA ILE A 314 12.97 2.02 -16.78
C ILE A 314 13.09 1.93 -15.26
N ARG A 315 14.30 1.66 -14.75
CA ARG A 315 14.57 1.59 -13.31
C ARG A 315 14.28 2.93 -12.61
N LEU A 316 14.69 4.05 -13.21
CA LEU A 316 14.40 5.38 -12.67
C LEU A 316 12.90 5.67 -12.66
N ALA A 317 12.17 5.42 -13.75
CA ALA A 317 10.72 5.65 -13.79
C ALA A 317 10.01 4.81 -12.71
N ALA A 318 10.44 3.57 -12.50
CA ALA A 318 9.87 2.69 -11.50
C ALA A 318 10.18 3.14 -10.06
N LEU A 319 11.43 3.58 -9.81
CA LEU A 319 11.84 4.18 -8.55
C LEU A 319 11.02 5.45 -8.26
N ARG A 320 10.89 6.35 -9.24
CA ARG A 320 10.11 7.60 -9.13
C ARG A 320 8.66 7.30 -8.77
N LYS A 321 8.04 6.31 -9.41
CA LYS A 321 6.66 5.89 -9.08
C LYS A 321 6.54 5.43 -7.63
N VAL A 322 7.44 4.57 -7.15
CA VAL A 322 7.40 4.09 -5.77
C VAL A 322 7.65 5.21 -4.77
N LEU A 323 8.68 6.04 -4.98
CA LEU A 323 8.99 7.16 -4.10
C LEU A 323 7.87 8.21 -4.06
N SER A 324 7.10 8.36 -5.14
CA SER A 324 6.02 9.35 -5.21
C SER A 324 4.70 8.87 -4.61
N GLN A 325 4.41 7.57 -4.65
CA GLN A 325 3.04 7.07 -4.39
C GLN A 325 2.96 5.83 -3.49
N HIS A 326 4.06 5.09 -3.31
CA HIS A 326 4.03 3.77 -2.68
C HIS A 326 5.06 3.60 -1.57
N THR A 327 5.27 4.62 -0.74
CA THR A 327 5.99 4.49 0.54
C THR A 327 5.02 4.38 1.71
N TYR A 328 5.48 3.84 2.85
CA TYR A 328 4.65 3.81 4.05
C TYR A 328 4.32 5.20 4.59
N LYS A 329 5.12 6.23 4.26
CA LYS A 329 4.75 7.63 4.52
C LYS A 329 3.39 7.97 3.90
N GLU A 330 3.22 7.70 2.61
CA GLU A 330 1.94 7.95 1.92
C GLU A 330 0.81 7.08 2.49
N ARG A 331 1.11 5.89 3.05
CA ARG A 331 0.09 5.05 3.71
C ARG A 331 -0.38 5.65 5.03
N ILE A 332 0.52 6.22 5.82
CA ILE A 332 0.17 6.93 7.07
C ILE A 332 -0.61 8.21 6.77
N GLU A 333 -0.19 8.99 5.75
CA GLU A 333 -0.91 10.18 5.29
C GLU A 333 -2.32 9.81 4.80
N PHE A 334 -2.46 8.70 4.06
CA PHE A 334 -3.77 8.19 3.65
C PHE A 334 -4.65 7.77 4.84
N ILE A 335 -4.10 7.06 5.82
CA ILE A 335 -4.83 6.71 7.05
C ILE A 335 -5.31 7.97 7.79
N TYR A 336 -4.46 8.99 7.88
CA TYR A 336 -4.81 10.27 8.47
C TYR A 336 -5.98 10.92 7.72
N GLU A 337 -5.92 10.96 6.38
CA GLU A 337 -6.95 11.54 5.51
C GLU A 337 -8.32 10.89 5.69
N ILE A 338 -8.39 9.56 5.64
CA ILE A 338 -9.67 8.87 5.73
C ILE A 338 -10.29 8.97 7.13
N VAL A 339 -9.47 9.01 8.19
CA VAL A 339 -9.92 9.06 9.59
C VAL A 339 -10.38 10.45 9.99
N TYR A 340 -9.61 11.48 9.63
CA TYR A 340 -9.90 12.88 10.02
C TYR A 340 -10.62 13.68 8.93
N LYS A 341 -10.83 13.10 7.74
CA LYS A 341 -11.50 13.74 6.60
C LYS A 341 -10.83 15.06 6.17
N THR A 342 -9.52 15.12 6.31
CA THR A 342 -8.67 16.25 5.89
C THR A 342 -7.26 15.77 5.59
N SER A 343 -6.58 16.43 4.66
CA SER A 343 -5.16 16.17 4.40
C SER A 343 -4.29 16.66 5.55
N ALA A 344 -3.25 15.90 5.86
CA ALA A 344 -2.17 16.37 6.70
C ALA A 344 -1.40 17.49 5.97
N ASN A 345 -0.80 18.40 6.72
CA ASN A 345 0.11 19.38 6.15
C ASN A 345 1.28 18.63 5.50
N SER A 346 1.35 18.68 4.17
CA SER A 346 2.48 18.14 3.43
C SER A 346 3.70 19.02 3.68
N ASN A 347 4.73 18.46 4.30
CA ASN A 347 6.04 19.10 4.43
C ASN A 347 6.85 18.95 3.12
N SER A 348 6.23 19.23 1.98
CA SER A 348 6.94 19.25 0.69
C SER A 348 7.97 20.39 0.71
N PRO A 349 9.26 20.11 0.48
CA PRO A 349 10.30 21.12 0.60
C PRO A 349 10.12 22.27 -0.39
N ARG A 350 10.09 23.51 0.07
CA ARG A 350 10.04 24.69 -0.82
C ARG A 350 11.42 24.96 -1.40
N ILE A 351 11.49 25.09 -2.73
CA ILE A 351 12.74 25.35 -3.46
C ILE A 351 12.73 26.76 -4.02
N THR A 352 13.70 27.57 -3.60
CA THR A 352 14.01 28.81 -4.32
C THR A 352 15.12 28.56 -5.32
N ILE A 353 14.77 28.71 -6.59
CA ILE A 353 15.65 28.60 -7.73
C ILE A 353 16.19 30.00 -8.03
N TYR A 354 17.47 30.11 -8.34
CA TYR A 354 18.03 31.33 -8.86
C TYR A 354 18.77 31.09 -10.17
N SER A 355 18.91 32.14 -10.96
CA SER A 355 19.69 32.15 -12.19
C SER A 355 20.30 33.54 -12.41
N ILE A 356 21.47 33.58 -13.05
CA ILE A 356 22.08 34.82 -13.54
C ILE A 356 21.96 34.83 -15.05
N VAL A 357 21.46 35.93 -15.61
CA VAL A 357 21.25 36.08 -17.05
C VAL A 357 21.80 37.42 -17.58
N GLU A 358 22.32 37.41 -18.79
CA GLU A 358 22.93 38.56 -19.47
C GLU A 358 21.96 39.29 -20.40
N ASP A 359 20.94 38.59 -20.92
CA ASP A 359 19.99 39.14 -21.87
C ASP A 359 18.58 38.51 -21.77
N ILE A 360 17.69 38.98 -22.65
CA ILE A 360 16.29 38.55 -22.71
C ILE A 360 16.17 37.10 -23.20
N ALA A 361 17.09 36.63 -24.05
CA ALA A 361 17.05 35.27 -24.59
C ALA A 361 17.39 34.25 -23.49
N GLU A 362 18.43 34.51 -22.69
CA GLU A 362 18.76 33.70 -21.51
C GLU A 362 17.65 33.73 -20.46
N ALA A 363 17.07 34.91 -20.18
CA ALA A 363 15.93 35.02 -19.28
C ALA A 363 14.75 34.16 -19.76
N THR A 364 14.43 34.21 -21.06
CA THR A 364 13.37 33.40 -21.67
C THR A 364 13.67 31.90 -21.53
N SER A 365 14.91 31.49 -21.81
CA SER A 365 15.35 30.09 -21.65
C SER A 365 15.16 29.60 -20.21
N VAL A 366 15.62 30.36 -19.23
CA VAL A 366 15.49 30.01 -17.79
C VAL A 366 14.03 29.92 -17.36
N ILE A 367 13.17 30.84 -17.82
CA ILE A 367 11.73 30.80 -17.53
C ILE A 367 11.11 29.51 -18.12
N THR A 368 11.50 29.11 -19.32
CA THR A 368 11.06 27.85 -19.92
C THR A 368 11.53 26.65 -19.09
N LEU A 369 12.81 26.62 -18.70
CA LEU A 369 13.38 25.57 -17.84
C LEU A 369 12.70 25.49 -16.47
N PHE A 370 12.32 26.63 -15.90
CA PHE A 370 11.56 26.72 -14.66
C PHE A 370 10.15 26.17 -14.83
N LYS A 371 9.40 26.65 -15.83
CA LYS A 371 7.99 26.30 -16.05
C LYS A 371 7.80 24.81 -16.31
N ARG A 372 8.74 24.15 -17.02
CA ARG A 372 8.66 22.70 -17.28
C ARG A 372 8.84 21.79 -16.06
N GLN A 373 9.41 22.27 -14.95
CA GLN A 373 9.62 21.41 -13.78
C GLN A 373 8.26 20.92 -13.23
N LYS A 374 8.07 19.62 -13.08
CA LYS A 374 6.84 19.04 -12.51
C LYS A 374 6.66 19.36 -11.03
N TYR A 375 7.76 19.56 -10.30
CA TYR A 375 7.73 19.94 -8.90
C TYR A 375 7.06 21.32 -8.71
N GLN A 376 6.02 21.39 -7.86
CA GLN A 376 5.16 22.58 -7.76
C GLN A 376 5.62 23.60 -6.73
N TYR A 377 6.28 23.16 -5.65
CA TYR A 377 6.69 24.03 -4.54
C TYR A 377 8.02 24.74 -4.84
N LYS A 378 8.03 25.56 -5.89
CA LYS A 378 9.21 26.24 -6.42
C LYS A 378 8.95 27.72 -6.70
N ARG A 379 10.01 28.53 -6.56
CA ARG A 379 10.04 29.95 -6.96
C ARG A 379 11.33 30.23 -7.73
N LEU A 380 11.33 31.18 -8.66
CA LEU A 380 12.48 31.58 -9.45
C LEU A 380 12.87 33.04 -9.18
N TYR A 381 14.15 33.28 -8.93
CA TYR A 381 14.78 34.60 -8.97
C TYR A 381 15.76 34.70 -10.13
N ILE A 382 15.58 35.70 -10.99
CA ILE A 382 16.46 36.02 -12.11
C ILE A 382 17.26 37.27 -11.75
N PHE A 383 18.58 37.13 -11.70
CA PHE A 383 19.52 38.22 -11.42
C PHE A 383 20.13 38.73 -12.74
N THR A 384 19.95 40.02 -13.03
CA THR A 384 20.43 40.62 -14.28
C THR A 384 20.64 42.12 -14.15
N ASP A 385 21.58 42.68 -14.93
CA ASP A 385 21.80 44.12 -15.02
C ASP A 385 20.71 44.81 -15.87
N LYS A 386 19.99 44.04 -16.70
CA LYS A 386 18.88 44.51 -17.57
C LYS A 386 17.50 44.29 -16.95
N TRP A 387 17.40 44.35 -15.63
CA TRP A 387 16.22 43.89 -14.87
C TRP A 387 14.92 44.61 -15.30
N SER A 388 14.97 45.92 -15.53
CA SER A 388 13.80 46.73 -15.88
C SER A 388 13.17 46.35 -17.22
N SER A 389 14.01 45.95 -18.20
CA SER A 389 13.55 45.53 -19.53
C SER A 389 12.91 44.14 -19.51
N ILE A 390 13.35 43.27 -18.59
CA ILE A 390 12.89 41.89 -18.47
C ILE A 390 11.67 41.79 -17.54
N SER A 391 11.66 42.51 -16.42
CA SER A 391 10.59 42.46 -15.41
C SER A 391 9.21 42.78 -15.98
N ASN A 392 9.13 43.73 -16.92
CA ASN A 392 7.87 44.16 -17.54
C ASN A 392 7.23 43.09 -18.45
N GLN A 393 7.95 42.02 -18.77
CA GLN A 393 7.50 40.95 -19.66
C GLN A 393 7.05 39.69 -18.91
N ILE A 394 7.09 39.70 -17.56
CA ILE A 394 6.81 38.54 -16.74
C ILE A 394 5.58 38.79 -15.88
N ASP A 395 4.53 38.00 -16.12
CA ASP A 395 3.30 37.96 -15.34
C ASP A 395 3.17 36.59 -14.66
N ASP A 396 4.04 36.33 -13.68
CA ASP A 396 4.03 35.09 -12.87
C ASP A 396 4.51 35.41 -11.46
N SER A 397 3.65 35.19 -10.46
CA SER A 397 3.97 35.49 -9.05
C SER A 397 5.12 34.66 -8.48
N ASN A 398 5.43 33.53 -9.10
CA ASN A 398 6.54 32.66 -8.72
C ASN A 398 7.87 33.05 -9.39
N ILE A 399 7.90 34.09 -10.22
CA ILE A 399 9.11 34.57 -10.90
C ILE A 399 9.38 36.00 -10.45
N SER A 400 10.61 36.28 -10.08
CA SER A 400 11.06 37.61 -9.66
C SER A 400 12.34 37.98 -10.38
N VAL A 401 12.34 39.12 -11.05
CA VAL A 401 13.51 39.66 -11.77
C VAL A 401 14.05 40.82 -10.97
N VAL A 402 15.32 40.73 -10.58
CA VAL A 402 15.95 41.70 -9.69
C VAL A 402 17.34 42.08 -10.19
N PRO A 403 17.85 43.27 -9.82
CA PRO A 403 19.23 43.67 -10.13
C PRO A 403 20.24 42.68 -9.54
N LYS A 404 21.36 42.41 -10.25
CA LYS A 404 22.46 41.59 -9.70
C LYS A 404 22.99 42.12 -8.36
N SER A 405 23.01 43.43 -8.18
CA SER A 405 23.43 44.10 -6.93
C SER A 405 22.55 43.76 -5.72
N SER A 406 21.34 43.25 -5.93
CA SER A 406 20.39 42.91 -4.86
C SER A 406 20.50 41.45 -4.41
N MET A 407 21.47 40.70 -4.95
CA MET A 407 21.68 39.31 -4.60
C MET A 407 22.09 39.16 -3.13
N SER A 408 21.28 38.42 -2.38
CA SER A 408 21.49 38.19 -0.95
C SER A 408 20.81 36.90 -0.52
N SER A 409 21.27 36.30 0.58
CA SER A 409 20.67 35.07 1.12
C SER A 409 19.24 35.27 1.65
N ALA A 410 18.77 36.52 1.78
CA ALA A 410 17.43 36.86 2.23
C ALA A 410 16.32 36.33 1.29
N ILE A 411 16.63 36.13 0.00
CA ILE A 411 15.68 35.57 -0.99
C ILE A 411 15.24 34.14 -0.63
N PHE A 412 16.02 33.45 0.21
CA PHE A 412 15.79 32.07 0.62
C PHE A 412 15.01 31.94 1.94
N ASN A 413 14.56 33.03 2.56
CA ASN A 413 14.00 32.99 3.92
C ASN A 413 12.77 32.09 4.08
N ASP A 414 11.96 31.92 3.03
CA ASP A 414 10.77 31.08 3.04
C ASP A 414 10.99 29.72 2.36
N SER A 415 12.24 29.30 2.17
CA SER A 415 12.61 28.07 1.46
C SER A 415 13.42 27.11 2.31
N ASP A 416 13.24 25.82 2.05
CA ASP A 416 14.00 24.75 2.70
C ASP A 416 15.30 24.48 1.94
N TYR A 417 15.22 24.54 0.61
CA TYR A 417 16.35 24.32 -0.29
C TYR A 417 16.46 25.42 -1.35
N CYS A 418 17.64 25.58 -1.94
CA CYS A 418 17.84 26.37 -3.14
C CYS A 418 18.44 25.54 -4.28
N ALA A 419 18.22 25.98 -5.51
CA ALA A 419 18.84 25.40 -6.72
C ALA A 419 19.36 26.50 -7.64
N PHE A 420 20.38 26.20 -8.44
CA PHE A 420 20.91 27.10 -9.46
C PHE A 420 20.68 26.54 -10.85
N LEU A 421 19.97 27.28 -11.70
CA LEU A 421 19.79 26.92 -13.12
C LEU A 421 20.69 27.80 -13.98
N ARG A 422 21.56 27.18 -14.78
CA ARG A 422 22.36 27.88 -15.79
C ARG A 422 21.66 27.86 -17.16
N PRO A 423 21.57 28.98 -17.88
CA PRO A 423 20.95 29.04 -19.21
C PRO A 423 21.58 28.10 -20.25
N ASN A 424 22.86 27.74 -20.07
CA ASN A 424 23.61 26.89 -21.00
C ASN A 424 23.53 25.38 -20.71
N ASN A 425 22.80 24.99 -19.66
CA ASN A 425 22.59 23.60 -19.29
C ASN A 425 21.14 23.18 -19.58
N TYR A 426 20.95 21.88 -19.78
CA TYR A 426 19.63 21.27 -19.90
C TYR A 426 19.12 20.82 -18.55
N TYR A 427 17.85 21.09 -18.28
CA TYR A 427 17.11 20.57 -17.13
C TYR A 427 15.76 20.01 -17.61
N GLY A 428 15.55 18.71 -17.43
CA GLY A 428 14.33 18.02 -17.79
C GLY A 428 13.20 18.27 -16.79
N GLU A 429 11.98 17.85 -17.12
CA GLU A 429 10.77 18.11 -16.33
C GLU A 429 10.81 17.49 -14.92
N ASN A 430 11.50 16.37 -14.73
CA ASN A 430 11.60 15.68 -13.44
C ASN A 430 12.88 16.01 -12.67
N TYR A 431 13.70 16.96 -13.15
CA TYR A 431 14.97 17.32 -12.52
C TYR A 431 14.83 17.66 -11.03
N LEU A 432 13.95 18.60 -10.67
CA LEU A 432 13.71 18.92 -9.25
C LEU A 432 12.95 17.82 -8.52
N THR A 433 12.01 17.15 -9.19
CA THR A 433 11.21 16.08 -8.60
C THR A 433 12.09 14.96 -8.06
N ASP A 434 13.03 14.47 -8.87
CA ASP A 434 13.93 13.36 -8.50
C ASP A 434 14.85 13.75 -7.35
N LEU A 435 15.35 15.00 -7.34
CA LEU A 435 16.15 15.52 -6.25
C LEU A 435 15.37 15.60 -4.93
N VAL A 436 14.12 16.09 -4.96
CA VAL A 436 13.27 16.18 -3.77
C VAL A 436 12.86 14.80 -3.25
N LEU A 437 12.48 13.88 -4.14
CA LEU A 437 12.09 12.52 -3.75
C LEU A 437 13.22 11.79 -3.01
N SER A 438 14.48 12.10 -3.32
CA SER A 438 15.64 11.52 -2.66
C SER A 438 15.74 11.84 -1.16
N LEU A 439 15.19 12.99 -0.74
CA LEU A 439 15.17 13.42 0.66
C LEU A 439 14.29 12.53 1.54
N LYS A 440 13.44 11.68 0.95
CA LYS A 440 12.62 10.70 1.69
C LYS A 440 13.44 9.59 2.32
N TYR A 441 14.57 9.20 1.71
CA TYR A 441 15.37 8.06 2.16
C TYR A 441 16.75 8.45 2.70
N GLU A 442 17.19 9.69 2.51
CA GLU A 442 18.50 10.14 2.97
C GLU A 442 18.49 11.59 3.45
N LYS A 443 19.16 11.88 4.57
CA LYS A 443 19.22 13.23 5.17
C LYS A 443 20.61 13.81 4.94
N VAL A 444 20.73 14.66 3.92
CA VAL A 444 22.00 15.28 3.49
C VAL A 444 21.87 16.79 3.31
N THR A 445 23.01 17.47 3.27
CA THR A 445 23.08 18.92 3.08
C THR A 445 22.70 19.31 1.66
N ALA A 446 23.09 18.51 0.67
CA ALA A 446 22.77 18.71 -0.73
C ALA A 446 22.49 17.38 -1.44
N VAL A 447 21.65 17.44 -2.46
CA VAL A 447 21.38 16.34 -3.39
C VAL A 447 21.63 16.85 -4.78
N GLY A 448 22.32 16.09 -5.62
CA GLY A 448 22.60 16.52 -6.98
C GLY A 448 23.03 15.42 -7.93
N LYS A 449 23.50 15.84 -9.10
CA LYS A 449 23.94 14.98 -10.19
C LYS A 449 25.47 14.88 -10.17
N GLY A 450 26.02 14.01 -9.32
CA GLY A 450 27.46 13.70 -9.31
C GLY A 450 27.87 12.80 -10.48
N CYS A 451 26.93 12.02 -11.01
CA CYS A 451 26.99 11.39 -12.34
C CYS A 451 26.07 12.17 -13.28
N TYR A 452 26.50 12.48 -14.50
CA TYR A 452 25.72 13.31 -15.44
C TYR A 452 26.18 13.15 -16.89
N TYR A 453 25.32 13.51 -17.85
CA TYR A 453 25.71 13.65 -19.24
C TYR A 453 26.21 15.06 -19.55
N SER A 454 27.24 15.19 -20.37
CA SER A 454 27.73 16.47 -20.91
C SER A 454 27.69 16.47 -22.43
N TYR A 455 27.40 17.63 -23.02
CA TYR A 455 27.42 17.84 -24.46
C TYR A 455 28.55 18.80 -24.85
N ARG A 456 29.50 18.31 -25.67
CA ARG A 456 30.60 19.11 -26.24
C ARG A 456 30.94 18.59 -27.62
N ASP A 457 31.33 19.49 -28.53
CA ASP A 457 31.74 19.14 -29.90
C ASP A 457 30.73 18.25 -30.64
N ASN A 458 29.43 18.55 -30.50
CA ASN A 458 28.31 17.78 -31.06
C ASN A 458 28.22 16.31 -30.58
N SER A 459 28.81 15.99 -29.43
CA SER A 459 28.81 14.65 -28.85
C SER A 459 28.37 14.64 -27.39
N PHE A 460 27.75 13.53 -26.97
CA PHE A 460 27.38 13.30 -25.58
C PHE A 460 28.39 12.38 -24.89
N GLU A 461 28.70 12.68 -23.64
CA GLU A 461 29.57 11.87 -22.80
C GLU A 461 28.97 11.69 -21.40
N LEU A 462 28.98 10.47 -20.86
CA LEU A 462 28.61 10.21 -19.48
C LEU A 462 29.83 10.44 -18.57
N LYS A 463 29.70 11.37 -17.62
CA LYS A 463 30.70 11.66 -16.60
C LYS A 463 30.38 10.92 -15.30
N ASP A 464 31.43 10.42 -14.65
CA ASP A 464 31.39 9.83 -13.29
C ASP A 464 30.30 8.75 -13.11
N GLY A 465 30.20 7.82 -14.06
CA GLY A 465 29.19 6.74 -14.09
C GLY A 465 29.04 5.92 -12.81
N ASN A 466 30.08 5.86 -11.98
CA ASN A 466 30.12 5.17 -10.70
C ASN A 466 29.51 5.95 -9.52
N LYS A 467 29.14 7.23 -9.70
CA LYS A 467 28.54 8.08 -8.65
C LYS A 467 27.01 8.03 -8.62
N LYS A 468 26.36 7.02 -9.22
CA LYS A 468 24.90 6.87 -9.17
C LYS A 468 24.48 6.39 -7.77
N TYR A 469 23.60 7.14 -7.10
CA TYR A 469 23.04 6.80 -5.78
C TYR A 469 24.09 6.53 -4.68
N VAL A 470 25.10 7.37 -4.59
CA VAL A 470 26.16 7.28 -3.57
C VAL A 470 26.25 8.55 -2.73
N ILE A 471 26.65 8.39 -1.47
CA ILE A 471 27.06 9.51 -0.63
C ILE A 471 28.41 10.02 -1.13
N THR A 472 28.51 11.34 -1.25
CA THR A 472 29.73 12.03 -1.65
C THR A 472 29.94 13.26 -0.76
N ASP A 473 31.14 13.80 -0.77
CA ASP A 473 31.50 15.03 -0.05
C ASP A 473 31.54 16.26 -0.96
N ASN A 474 31.28 16.07 -2.27
CA ASN A 474 31.31 17.14 -3.24
C ASN A 474 30.23 17.06 -4.32
N LEU A 475 29.63 18.21 -4.64
CA LEU A 475 28.66 18.36 -5.73
C LEU A 475 28.74 19.76 -6.34
N LYS A 476 28.47 19.86 -7.65
CA LYS A 476 28.35 21.17 -8.32
C LYS A 476 26.99 21.81 -8.01
N ILE A 477 26.99 23.12 -7.76
CA ILE A 477 25.76 23.85 -7.39
C ILE A 477 24.73 23.90 -8.52
N ASP A 478 25.18 23.91 -9.78
CA ASP A 478 24.34 24.05 -10.98
C ASP A 478 23.59 22.77 -11.36
N ARG A 479 23.76 21.71 -10.57
CA ARG A 479 23.08 20.43 -10.73
C ARG A 479 22.67 19.83 -9.39
N SER A 480 22.41 20.68 -8.39
CA SER A 480 22.04 20.27 -7.04
C SER A 480 20.93 21.13 -6.43
N ILE A 481 20.17 20.54 -5.50
CA ILE A 481 19.44 21.27 -4.46
C ILE A 481 20.28 21.29 -3.18
N ILE A 482 20.27 22.42 -2.47
CA ILE A 482 21.16 22.67 -1.33
C ILE A 482 20.35 23.25 -0.19
N SER A 483 20.55 22.76 1.03
CA SER A 483 19.90 23.29 2.23
C SER A 483 20.16 24.79 2.37
N VAL A 484 19.09 25.57 2.58
CA VAL A 484 19.19 27.02 2.78
C VAL A 484 20.00 27.37 4.02
N ASN A 485 19.92 26.53 5.07
CA ASN A 485 20.72 26.74 6.29
C ASN A 485 22.21 26.74 5.98
N TYR A 486 22.67 25.79 5.15
CA TYR A 486 24.06 25.72 4.74
C TYR A 486 24.47 26.92 3.88
N ILE A 487 23.61 27.36 2.95
CA ILE A 487 23.88 28.55 2.12
C ILE A 487 23.98 29.82 2.98
N LYS A 488 23.16 29.94 4.02
CA LYS A 488 23.22 31.06 4.96
C LYS A 488 24.51 31.06 5.78
N GLU A 489 25.03 29.88 6.14
CA GLU A 489 26.29 29.75 6.88
C GLU A 489 27.52 30.12 6.05
N ILE A 490 27.58 29.68 4.78
CA ILE A 490 28.75 29.92 3.93
C ILE A 490 28.74 31.29 3.22
N GLY A 491 27.61 31.99 3.24
CA GLY A 491 27.41 33.26 2.55
C GLY A 491 27.00 33.10 1.08
N PHE A 492 26.07 33.94 0.64
CA PHE A 492 25.57 33.96 -0.75
C PHE A 492 25.98 35.27 -1.43
N GLU A 493 27.05 35.21 -2.22
CA GLU A 493 27.62 36.34 -2.97
C GLU A 493 27.96 35.95 -4.41
N SER A 494 28.20 36.93 -5.30
CA SER A 494 28.49 36.69 -6.73
C SER A 494 29.70 35.79 -6.96
N ASN A 495 30.72 35.90 -6.12
CA ASN A 495 31.93 35.07 -6.21
C ASN A 495 31.67 33.58 -5.90
N PHE A 496 30.56 33.26 -5.22
CA PHE A 496 30.13 31.88 -5.01
C PHE A 496 29.73 31.22 -6.33
N ILE A 497 29.28 31.96 -7.33
CA ILE A 497 28.56 31.40 -8.48
C ILE A 497 29.52 30.97 -9.61
N ASP A 498 30.70 31.58 -9.70
CA ASP A 498 31.64 31.37 -10.83
C ASP A 498 32.46 30.08 -10.74
N SER A 499 32.51 29.39 -9.58
CA SER A 499 33.26 28.13 -9.46
C SER A 499 32.67 27.06 -8.52
N SER A 500 31.65 27.36 -7.71
CA SER A 500 31.38 26.59 -6.50
C SER A 500 30.99 25.12 -6.74
N THR A 501 31.88 24.28 -6.26
CA THR A 501 31.55 22.94 -5.81
C THR A 501 31.24 23.06 -4.32
N ILE A 502 30.13 22.49 -3.87
CA ILE A 502 29.88 22.22 -2.45
C ILE A 502 30.94 21.21 -2.02
N ASN A 503 31.70 21.46 -0.96
CA ASN A 503 32.77 20.57 -0.52
C ASN A 503 32.71 20.34 0.98
N GLY A 504 33.13 19.14 1.42
CA GLY A 504 33.35 18.83 2.83
C GLY A 504 32.08 18.65 3.65
N VAL A 505 30.91 18.50 3.01
CA VAL A 505 29.65 18.21 3.67
C VAL A 505 28.97 16.98 3.05
N PRO A 506 28.19 16.20 3.82
CA PRO A 506 27.48 15.05 3.29
C PRO A 506 26.50 15.46 2.19
N CYS A 507 26.71 14.88 1.01
CA CYS A 507 25.90 15.08 -0.18
C CYS A 507 25.43 13.73 -0.74
N LEU A 508 24.31 13.74 -1.47
CA LEU A 508 23.83 12.57 -2.20
C LEU A 508 23.90 12.82 -3.71
N SER A 509 24.62 11.96 -4.43
CA SER A 509 24.57 11.94 -5.89
C SER A 509 23.52 10.92 -6.37
N ILE A 510 22.61 11.32 -7.25
CA ILE A 510 21.55 10.46 -7.82
C ILE A 510 21.83 10.06 -9.29
N ASP A 511 20.81 9.60 -10.01
CA ASP A 511 20.88 9.22 -11.43
C ASP A 511 21.37 10.37 -12.35
N PRO A 512 21.85 10.09 -13.58
CA PRO A 512 22.34 11.11 -14.51
C PRO A 512 21.28 11.75 -15.42
N PHE A 513 19.99 11.43 -15.26
CA PHE A 513 18.92 11.84 -16.16
C PHE A 513 18.29 13.17 -15.76
N ASN A 514 17.43 13.70 -16.63
CA ASN A 514 16.82 15.03 -16.53
C ASN A 514 17.84 16.18 -16.37
N PHE A 515 19.10 15.97 -16.74
CA PHE A 515 20.15 16.99 -16.73
C PHE A 515 21.21 16.71 -17.79
N CYS A 516 21.62 17.73 -18.55
CA CYS A 516 22.77 17.64 -19.44
C CYS A 516 23.60 18.93 -19.40
N GLU A 517 24.87 18.82 -19.06
CA GLU A 517 25.81 19.95 -19.01
C GLU A 517 26.11 20.45 -20.43
N GLY A 518 26.04 21.77 -20.64
CA GLY A 518 26.44 22.40 -21.91
C GLY A 518 25.45 22.18 -23.06
N TYR A 519 24.21 21.78 -22.77
CA TYR A 519 23.17 21.53 -23.77
C TYR A 519 22.04 22.58 -23.66
N PRO A 520 22.08 23.69 -24.43
CA PRO A 520 21.14 24.81 -24.29
C PRO A 520 19.83 24.65 -25.09
N PHE A 521 19.54 23.46 -25.63
CA PHE A 521 18.36 23.24 -26.46
C PHE A 521 17.15 22.78 -25.64
N GLU A 522 15.95 22.92 -26.21
CA GLU A 522 14.69 22.68 -25.50
C GLU A 522 14.43 21.21 -25.16
N LYS A 523 14.99 20.25 -25.90
CA LYS A 523 14.73 18.81 -25.71
C LYS A 523 16.02 18.01 -25.81
N CYS A 524 16.24 17.07 -24.90
CA CYS A 524 17.43 16.23 -24.87
C CYS A 524 17.03 14.75 -24.71
N ASP A 525 16.71 14.09 -25.82
CA ASP A 525 16.21 12.69 -25.85
C ASP A 525 17.09 11.70 -25.07
N LEU A 526 18.41 11.96 -25.00
CA LEU A 526 19.34 11.13 -24.24
C LEU A 526 19.00 11.09 -22.75
N VAL A 527 18.67 12.25 -22.15
CA VAL A 527 18.45 12.38 -20.71
C VAL A 527 16.99 12.55 -20.31
N ASP A 528 16.11 12.82 -21.28
CA ASP A 528 14.67 12.88 -21.08
C ASP A 528 14.09 11.51 -20.72
N ASP A 529 12.99 11.53 -19.98
CA ASP A 529 12.24 10.32 -19.66
C ASP A 529 11.68 9.66 -20.93
N ILE A 530 11.44 8.35 -20.85
CA ILE A 530 10.85 7.56 -21.93
C ILE A 530 9.36 7.39 -21.70
N GLU A 531 8.60 7.31 -22.78
CA GLU A 531 7.17 7.03 -22.72
C GLU A 531 6.94 5.56 -22.37
N LEU A 532 6.33 5.32 -21.21
CA LEU A 532 5.98 4.00 -20.70
C LEU A 532 4.57 4.06 -20.12
N ASN A 533 3.84 2.94 -20.20
CA ASN A 533 2.66 2.79 -19.36
C ASN A 533 3.12 2.61 -17.90
N GLU A 534 3.05 3.65 -17.09
CA GLU A 534 3.46 3.57 -15.68
C GLU A 534 2.41 2.89 -14.79
N GLY A 535 1.23 2.53 -15.32
CA GLY A 535 0.09 2.04 -14.56
C GLY A 535 -0.70 3.14 -13.86
N VAL A 536 -1.74 2.76 -13.13
CA VAL A 536 -2.69 3.64 -12.45
C VAL A 536 -2.03 4.34 -11.24
N SER A 537 -2.44 5.58 -10.96
CA SER A 537 -1.98 6.31 -9.77
C SER A 537 -2.72 5.87 -8.49
N MET A 538 -2.08 6.03 -7.33
CA MET A 538 -2.77 5.79 -6.04
C MET A 538 -4.01 6.67 -5.86
N GLN A 539 -4.00 7.90 -6.39
CA GLN A 539 -5.16 8.79 -6.33
C GLN A 539 -6.40 8.16 -6.99
N VAL A 540 -6.24 7.57 -8.19
CA VAL A 540 -7.35 6.91 -8.89
C VAL A 540 -7.85 5.69 -8.12
N ILE A 541 -6.96 4.91 -7.50
CA ILE A 541 -7.35 3.76 -6.65
C ILE A 541 -8.18 4.22 -5.44
N ASN A 542 -7.78 5.33 -4.81
CA ASN A 542 -8.48 5.92 -3.69
C ASN A 542 -9.88 6.42 -4.11
N GLU A 543 -9.96 7.19 -5.20
CA GLU A 543 -11.23 7.68 -5.75
C GLU A 543 -12.20 6.53 -6.06
N ILE A 544 -11.72 5.45 -6.70
CA ILE A 544 -12.57 4.28 -6.97
C ILE A 544 -13.03 3.63 -5.68
N SER A 545 -12.16 3.50 -4.67
CA SER A 545 -12.53 2.93 -3.36
C SER A 545 -13.67 3.72 -2.72
N ASP A 546 -13.65 5.05 -2.84
CA ASP A 546 -14.68 5.93 -2.29
C ASP A 546 -16.01 5.76 -3.03
N PHE A 547 -15.99 5.86 -4.36
CA PHE A 547 -17.20 5.91 -5.17
C PHE A 547 -17.82 4.55 -5.47
N ILE A 548 -17.07 3.45 -5.36
CA ILE A 548 -17.59 2.13 -5.74
C ILE A 548 -18.71 1.70 -4.80
N LYS A 549 -19.84 1.30 -5.39
CA LYS A 549 -21.03 0.86 -4.67
C LYS A 549 -21.04 -0.66 -4.46
N PRO A 550 -21.71 -1.15 -3.40
CA PRO A 550 -21.90 -2.58 -3.15
C PRO A 550 -22.92 -3.20 -4.12
N GLU A 551 -22.58 -3.29 -5.41
CA GLU A 551 -23.45 -3.89 -6.44
C GLU A 551 -23.20 -5.40 -6.59
N SER A 552 -24.26 -6.16 -6.86
CA SER A 552 -24.21 -7.63 -6.92
C SER A 552 -23.38 -8.20 -8.07
N LEU A 553 -22.96 -7.38 -9.02
CA LEU A 553 -22.07 -7.83 -10.09
C LEU A 553 -20.63 -8.07 -9.59
N TYR A 554 -20.25 -7.49 -8.45
CA TYR A 554 -18.89 -7.53 -7.92
C TYR A 554 -18.58 -8.74 -7.04
N TYR A 555 -19.61 -9.48 -6.61
CA TYR A 555 -19.45 -10.59 -5.66
C TYR A 555 -20.46 -11.70 -5.92
N ASP A 556 -20.13 -12.90 -5.45
CA ASP A 556 -20.99 -14.07 -5.44
C ASP A 556 -21.46 -14.38 -4.03
N ILE A 557 -22.71 -14.84 -3.93
CA ILE A 557 -23.31 -15.31 -2.68
C ILE A 557 -23.96 -16.66 -3.00
N PRO A 558 -23.20 -17.77 -2.87
CA PRO A 558 -23.65 -19.11 -3.25
C PRO A 558 -25.03 -19.48 -2.69
N LEU A 559 -25.28 -19.12 -1.44
CA LEU A 559 -26.60 -19.24 -0.81
C LEU A 559 -26.98 -17.95 -0.13
N SER A 560 -28.16 -17.43 -0.48
CA SER A 560 -28.82 -16.30 0.20
C SER A 560 -30.27 -16.69 0.51
N ILE A 561 -30.64 -16.61 1.79
CA ILE A 561 -31.97 -16.90 2.31
C ILE A 561 -32.55 -15.59 2.85
N LYS A 562 -33.55 -15.06 2.16
CA LYS A 562 -34.20 -13.78 2.46
C LYS A 562 -35.69 -13.79 2.10
N GLY A 563 -36.42 -12.78 2.56
CA GLY A 563 -37.83 -12.55 2.23
C GLY A 563 -38.72 -13.79 2.37
N ASN A 564 -39.52 -14.09 1.35
CA ASN A 564 -40.48 -15.21 1.36
C ASN A 564 -39.83 -16.57 1.64
N HIS A 565 -38.61 -16.82 1.15
CA HIS A 565 -37.91 -18.07 1.44
C HIS A 565 -37.64 -18.22 2.94
N LEU A 566 -37.14 -17.15 3.56
CA LEU A 566 -36.90 -17.11 4.99
C LEU A 566 -38.22 -17.24 5.78
N PHE A 567 -39.27 -16.52 5.34
CA PHE A 567 -40.58 -16.57 5.97
C PHE A 567 -41.15 -18.00 5.99
N ASN A 568 -40.98 -18.75 4.91
CA ASN A 568 -41.51 -20.10 4.77
C ASN A 568 -40.75 -21.15 5.59
N ILE A 569 -39.45 -20.97 5.84
CA ILE A 569 -38.66 -21.95 6.59
C ILE A 569 -38.75 -21.74 8.11
N VAL A 570 -39.05 -20.52 8.56
CA VAL A 570 -39.25 -20.18 9.98
C VAL A 570 -40.69 -20.50 10.39
N HIS A 571 -40.85 -21.50 11.26
CA HIS A 571 -42.16 -21.87 11.83
C HIS A 571 -42.27 -21.35 13.26
N THR A 572 -43.38 -20.68 13.58
CA THR A 572 -43.57 -20.03 14.86
C THR A 572 -44.62 -20.75 15.71
N PRO A 573 -44.40 -20.95 17.02
CA PRO A 573 -45.44 -21.40 17.94
C PRO A 573 -46.45 -20.27 18.20
N LYS A 574 -47.58 -20.58 18.84
CA LYS A 574 -48.64 -19.58 19.14
C LYS A 574 -48.15 -18.33 19.88
N SER A 575 -47.12 -18.47 20.72
CA SER A 575 -46.53 -17.38 21.51
C SER A 575 -45.65 -16.43 20.69
N LEU A 576 -45.43 -16.71 19.39
CA LEU A 576 -44.61 -15.90 18.49
C LEU A 576 -45.31 -15.67 17.15
N GLN A 577 -45.37 -14.43 16.71
CA GLN A 577 -45.93 -14.07 15.40
C GLN A 577 -44.80 -13.72 14.44
N LYS A 578 -45.01 -14.06 13.17
CA LYS A 578 -44.14 -13.66 12.06
C LYS A 578 -44.90 -12.81 11.07
N TYR A 579 -44.22 -11.83 10.49
CA TYR A 579 -44.79 -10.93 9.48
C TYR A 579 -43.73 -10.58 8.44
N ILE A 580 -44.18 -10.00 7.32
CA ILE A 580 -43.29 -9.44 6.31
C ILE A 580 -43.34 -7.91 6.47
N THR A 581 -42.17 -7.31 6.61
CA THR A 581 -42.01 -5.85 6.69
C THR A 581 -42.18 -5.21 5.31
N SER A 582 -42.34 -3.89 5.24
CA SER A 582 -42.51 -3.17 3.97
C SER A 582 -41.30 -3.29 3.02
N ASP A 583 -40.09 -3.52 3.56
CA ASP A 583 -38.88 -3.75 2.76
C ASP A 583 -38.71 -5.23 2.34
N GLY A 584 -39.68 -6.09 2.66
CA GLY A 584 -39.68 -7.51 2.35
C GLY A 584 -38.92 -8.39 3.34
N SER A 585 -38.36 -7.84 4.42
CA SER A 585 -37.68 -8.61 5.47
C SER A 585 -38.65 -9.36 6.38
N VAL A 586 -38.17 -10.41 7.05
CA VAL A 586 -39.00 -11.24 7.94
C VAL A 586 -38.94 -10.72 9.37
N GLY A 587 -40.06 -10.21 9.86
CA GLY A 587 -40.24 -9.78 11.23
C GLY A 587 -40.75 -10.92 12.12
N LEU A 588 -40.26 -10.98 13.36
CA LEU A 588 -40.69 -11.88 14.42
C LEU A 588 -40.93 -11.05 15.69
N TYR A 589 -42.04 -11.28 16.37
CA TYR A 589 -42.31 -10.66 17.66
C TYR A 589 -43.06 -11.59 18.60
N THR A 590 -42.83 -11.38 19.89
CA THR A 590 -43.48 -12.12 20.98
C THR A 590 -44.84 -11.51 21.27
N VAL A 591 -45.90 -12.33 21.36
CA VAL A 591 -47.26 -11.86 21.65
C VAL A 591 -47.52 -11.79 23.16
N ASP A 592 -46.91 -12.69 23.92
CA ASP A 592 -47.01 -12.79 25.37
C ASP A 592 -45.62 -12.77 26.00
N SER A 593 -45.52 -12.32 27.26
CA SER A 593 -44.26 -12.32 28.01
C SER A 593 -43.70 -13.74 28.17
N ILE A 594 -42.58 -14.01 27.51
CA ILE A 594 -41.99 -15.35 27.48
C ILE A 594 -41.10 -15.59 28.72
N LYS A 595 -41.50 -16.53 29.59
CA LYS A 595 -40.70 -16.95 30.77
C LYS A 595 -39.60 -17.99 30.48
N LYS A 596 -39.74 -18.78 29.40
CA LYS A 596 -38.80 -19.87 29.02
C LYS A 596 -38.24 -19.65 27.62
N THR A 597 -36.99 -20.01 27.38
CA THR A 597 -36.39 -19.89 26.03
C THR A 597 -37.18 -20.68 24.99
N ILE A 598 -37.60 -20.03 23.90
CA ILE A 598 -38.20 -20.67 22.73
C ILE A 598 -37.09 -20.99 21.73
N LYS A 599 -37.05 -22.23 21.26
CA LYS A 599 -36.17 -22.65 20.14
C LYS A 599 -36.97 -22.80 18.86
N LEU A 600 -36.48 -22.23 17.77
CA LEU A 600 -37.12 -22.25 16.45
C LEU A 600 -36.13 -22.79 15.43
N ASP A 601 -36.30 -24.04 15.04
CA ASP A 601 -35.46 -24.68 14.05
C ASP A 601 -35.94 -24.36 12.63
N PHE A 602 -34.98 -24.06 11.77
CA PHE A 602 -35.25 -23.78 10.36
C PHE A 602 -35.43 -25.13 9.66
N ARG A 603 -36.47 -25.25 8.84
CA ARG A 603 -36.73 -26.52 8.14
C ARG A 603 -35.75 -26.82 7.01
N LYS A 604 -34.98 -25.84 6.55
CA LYS A 604 -34.04 -25.99 5.44
C LYS A 604 -32.76 -26.67 5.92
N LYS A 605 -32.57 -27.93 5.54
CA LYS A 605 -31.27 -28.63 5.64
C LYS A 605 -30.36 -28.16 4.50
N ILE A 606 -29.13 -27.80 4.84
CA ILE A 606 -28.11 -27.33 3.91
C ILE A 606 -26.97 -28.33 3.93
N THR A 607 -26.63 -28.92 2.79
CA THR A 607 -25.51 -29.87 2.67
C THR A 607 -24.21 -29.18 3.05
N VAL A 608 -23.48 -29.72 4.03
CA VAL A 608 -22.25 -29.07 4.53
C VAL A 608 -21.18 -29.01 3.45
N GLU A 609 -21.01 -30.10 2.68
CA GLU A 609 -19.96 -30.22 1.67
C GLU A 609 -20.09 -29.21 0.53
N GLU A 610 -21.30 -28.74 0.22
CA GLU A 610 -21.55 -27.70 -0.80
C GLU A 610 -21.02 -26.32 -0.38
N TYR A 611 -20.91 -26.05 0.93
CA TYR A 611 -20.60 -24.73 1.48
C TYR A 611 -19.42 -24.75 2.44
N CYS A 612 -18.59 -25.78 2.42
CA CYS A 612 -17.42 -25.87 3.28
C CYS A 612 -16.15 -25.73 2.44
N ASN A 613 -15.23 -24.85 2.85
CA ASN A 613 -13.95 -24.74 2.15
C ASN A 613 -13.03 -25.93 2.47
N SER A 614 -11.87 -26.00 1.82
CA SER A 614 -10.88 -27.07 2.00
C SER A 614 -10.36 -27.20 3.45
N GLU A 615 -10.49 -26.15 4.27
CA GLU A 615 -10.10 -26.16 5.69
C GLU A 615 -11.23 -26.56 6.63
N GLY A 616 -12.41 -26.90 6.11
CA GLY A 616 -13.56 -27.23 6.92
C GLY A 616 -14.30 -26.01 7.50
N LEU A 617 -14.14 -24.83 6.89
CA LEU A 617 -14.74 -23.57 7.35
C LEU A 617 -15.92 -23.16 6.47
N ILE A 618 -16.92 -22.56 7.11
CA ILE A 618 -18.12 -21.98 6.49
C ILE A 618 -18.22 -20.55 6.99
N CYS A 619 -18.34 -19.58 6.08
CA CYS A 619 -18.61 -18.19 6.45
C CYS A 619 -20.12 -17.95 6.39
N VAL A 620 -20.70 -17.53 7.51
CA VAL A 620 -22.13 -17.21 7.61
C VAL A 620 -22.27 -15.71 7.80
N TYR A 621 -22.93 -15.04 6.85
CA TYR A 621 -23.39 -13.67 7.00
C TYR A 621 -24.84 -13.67 7.48
N LEU A 622 -25.11 -12.86 8.50
CA LEU A 622 -26.44 -12.63 9.02
C LEU A 622 -26.71 -11.13 9.04
N ASN A 623 -27.85 -10.72 8.49
CA ASN A 623 -28.33 -9.35 8.58
C ASN A 623 -29.63 -9.32 9.37
N THR A 624 -29.55 -8.95 10.65
CA THR A 624 -30.73 -8.76 11.49
C THR A 624 -30.76 -7.40 12.19
N VAL A 625 -31.95 -7.03 12.66
CA VAL A 625 -32.19 -5.99 13.65
C VAL A 625 -32.86 -6.66 14.84
N VAL A 626 -32.32 -6.51 16.05
CA VAL A 626 -32.77 -7.23 17.23
C VAL A 626 -33.04 -6.27 18.37
N GLN A 627 -34.21 -6.41 18.99
CA GLN A 627 -34.54 -5.85 20.29
C GLN A 627 -34.91 -7.00 21.24
N GLY A 628 -34.23 -7.08 22.39
CA GLY A 628 -34.39 -8.15 23.37
C GLY A 628 -33.39 -9.30 23.22
N HIS A 629 -33.62 -10.43 23.88
CA HIS A 629 -32.66 -11.54 23.93
C HIS A 629 -32.86 -12.55 22.79
N PHE A 630 -31.99 -12.49 21.79
CA PHE A 630 -31.96 -13.36 20.62
C PHE A 630 -30.60 -14.02 20.43
N ARG A 631 -30.58 -15.29 20.01
CA ARG A 631 -29.39 -15.97 19.50
C ARG A 631 -29.74 -16.74 18.23
N LEU A 632 -28.84 -16.72 17.26
CA LEU A 632 -28.88 -17.65 16.13
C LEU A 632 -27.75 -18.66 16.26
N LEU A 633 -28.09 -19.93 16.12
CA LEU A 633 -27.15 -21.05 16.13
C LEU A 633 -27.12 -21.69 14.74
N CYS A 634 -25.94 -22.05 14.28
CA CYS A 634 -25.77 -22.97 13.15
C CYS A 634 -25.53 -24.38 13.71
N SER A 635 -26.53 -25.24 13.58
CA SER A 635 -26.59 -26.60 14.12
C SER A 635 -26.18 -27.62 13.05
N PHE A 636 -25.31 -28.56 13.40
CA PHE A 636 -24.79 -29.60 12.50
C PHE A 636 -25.35 -30.97 12.84
N TYR A 637 -25.55 -31.79 11.81
CA TYR A 637 -26.10 -33.13 11.92
C TYR A 637 -25.38 -34.09 10.97
N ASP A 638 -25.38 -35.38 11.30
CA ASP A 638 -24.87 -36.43 10.40
C ASP A 638 -25.92 -36.90 9.38
N ALA A 639 -25.57 -37.90 8.57
CA ALA A 639 -26.46 -38.44 7.53
C ALA A 639 -27.69 -39.20 8.10
N GLN A 640 -27.72 -39.50 9.40
CA GLN A 640 -28.83 -40.19 10.09
C GLN A 640 -29.65 -39.24 10.96
N ASP A 641 -29.55 -37.93 10.73
CA ASP A 641 -30.23 -36.89 11.48
C ASP A 641 -29.84 -36.75 12.95
N ARG A 642 -28.66 -37.25 13.35
CA ARG A 642 -28.16 -37.08 14.73
C ARG A 642 -27.44 -35.74 14.88
N TYR A 643 -27.80 -34.99 15.92
CA TYR A 643 -27.20 -33.70 16.24
C TYR A 643 -25.73 -33.85 16.69
N LEU A 644 -24.84 -33.07 16.07
CA LEU A 644 -23.39 -33.09 16.31
C LEU A 644 -22.87 -31.86 17.06
N GLY A 645 -23.74 -30.88 17.32
CA GLY A 645 -23.38 -29.62 17.98
C GLY A 645 -23.70 -28.41 17.12
N ALA A 646 -23.57 -27.22 17.73
CA ALA A 646 -23.86 -25.96 17.06
C ALA A 646 -22.76 -24.93 17.31
N ASN A 647 -22.68 -23.93 16.44
CA ASN A 647 -21.87 -22.73 16.63
C ASN A 647 -22.82 -21.52 16.73
N GLN A 648 -22.58 -20.64 17.70
CA GLN A 648 -23.34 -19.39 17.81
C GLN A 648 -22.85 -18.39 16.77
N LEU A 649 -23.80 -17.70 16.13
CA LEU A 649 -23.55 -16.68 15.12
C LEU A 649 -23.71 -15.28 15.73
N LEU A 650 -23.01 -14.31 15.15
CA LEU A 650 -23.29 -12.90 15.39
C LEU A 650 -24.70 -12.57 14.86
N PRO A 651 -25.52 -11.81 15.61
CA PRO A 651 -26.86 -11.41 15.16
C PRO A 651 -26.82 -10.54 13.89
N THR A 652 -25.77 -9.74 13.72
CA THR A 652 -25.55 -8.95 12.51
C THR A 652 -24.07 -8.95 12.18
N GLY A 653 -23.71 -9.22 10.93
CA GLY A 653 -22.33 -9.35 10.46
C GLY A 653 -21.97 -10.78 10.06
N CYS A 654 -20.68 -11.08 10.00
CA CYS A 654 -20.17 -12.37 9.53
C CYS A 654 -19.58 -13.19 10.67
N THR A 655 -19.84 -14.49 10.66
CA THR A 655 -19.22 -15.47 11.57
C THR A 655 -18.61 -16.59 10.77
N THR A 656 -17.32 -16.84 10.97
CA THR A 656 -16.64 -18.01 10.38
C THR A 656 -16.73 -19.17 11.36
N ILE A 657 -17.39 -20.25 10.93
CA ILE A 657 -17.64 -21.43 11.74
C ILE A 657 -16.93 -22.64 11.15
N ARG A 658 -16.45 -23.54 12.00
CA ARG A 658 -15.86 -24.82 11.58
C ARG A 658 -16.94 -25.89 11.56
N LYS A 659 -16.97 -26.70 10.50
CA LYS A 659 -17.83 -27.89 10.41
C LYS A 659 -17.55 -28.85 11.57
N LYS A 660 -18.55 -29.64 11.96
CA LYS A 660 -18.32 -30.75 12.90
C LYS A 660 -17.81 -31.97 12.13
N GLU A 661 -17.02 -32.80 12.79
CA GLU A 661 -16.58 -34.06 12.20
C GLU A 661 -17.83 -34.90 11.84
N SER A 662 -17.80 -35.56 10.68
CA SER A 662 -18.93 -36.35 10.16
C SER A 662 -20.24 -35.59 9.90
N SER A 663 -20.25 -34.25 9.93
CA SER A 663 -21.46 -33.49 9.61
C SER A 663 -21.81 -33.58 8.13
N HIS A 664 -23.04 -34.00 7.84
CA HIS A 664 -23.60 -34.10 6.50
C HIS A 664 -24.42 -32.86 6.13
N TYR A 665 -25.24 -32.36 7.05
CA TYR A 665 -26.03 -31.15 6.83
C TYR A 665 -26.00 -30.21 8.04
N LEU A 666 -26.30 -28.93 7.77
CA LEU A 666 -26.49 -27.89 8.77
C LEU A 666 -27.89 -27.28 8.66
N THR A 667 -28.38 -26.71 9.75
CA THR A 667 -29.57 -25.85 9.80
C THR A 667 -29.34 -24.70 10.77
N PHE A 668 -30.25 -23.75 10.79
CA PHE A 668 -30.24 -22.64 11.74
C PHE A 668 -31.29 -22.84 12.83
N THR A 669 -30.94 -22.48 14.06
CA THR A 669 -31.85 -22.49 15.21
C THR A 669 -31.85 -21.12 15.85
N MET A 670 -33.02 -20.51 16.01
CA MET A 670 -33.15 -19.28 16.81
C MET A 670 -33.51 -19.63 18.25
N GLU A 671 -32.83 -19.01 19.20
CA GLU A 671 -33.19 -19.04 20.62
C GLU A 671 -33.67 -17.64 21.05
N ILE A 672 -34.92 -17.56 21.47
CA ILE A 672 -35.59 -16.31 21.87
C ILE A 672 -35.96 -16.41 23.35
N LYS A 673 -35.68 -15.36 24.12
CA LYS A 673 -36.07 -15.23 25.54
C LYS A 673 -36.65 -13.84 25.78
N SER A 674 -37.61 -13.71 26.69
CA SER A 674 -38.30 -12.45 27.04
C SER A 674 -39.02 -11.80 25.84
N ASP A 675 -39.52 -10.59 26.02
CA ASP A 675 -40.14 -9.82 24.94
C ASP A 675 -39.09 -9.46 23.90
N VAL A 676 -39.32 -9.89 22.66
CA VAL A 676 -38.34 -9.79 21.58
C VAL A 676 -39.02 -9.34 20.31
N GLN A 677 -38.36 -8.43 19.60
CA GLN A 677 -38.66 -8.08 18.22
C GLN A 677 -37.40 -8.28 17.39
N VAL A 678 -37.47 -9.12 16.35
CA VAL A 678 -36.37 -9.37 15.43
C VAL A 678 -36.84 -9.14 14.01
N ILE A 679 -36.03 -8.46 13.21
CA ILE A 679 -36.18 -8.41 11.76
C ILE A 679 -34.98 -9.12 11.17
N ILE A 680 -35.21 -10.20 10.43
CA ILE A 680 -34.18 -10.96 9.72
C ILE A 680 -34.28 -10.60 8.25
N LYS A 681 -33.26 -9.92 7.74
CA LYS A 681 -33.20 -9.47 6.35
C LYS A 681 -32.63 -10.56 5.44
N GLU A 682 -31.52 -11.18 5.87
CA GLU A 682 -30.78 -12.14 5.05
C GLU A 682 -29.92 -13.08 5.91
N ILE A 683 -29.85 -14.34 5.51
CA ILE A 683 -28.80 -15.29 5.88
C ILE A 683 -28.07 -15.70 4.62
N ALA A 684 -26.77 -15.48 4.56
CA ALA A 684 -25.95 -15.86 3.41
C ALA A 684 -24.78 -16.75 3.82
N LEU A 685 -24.42 -17.70 2.94
CA LEU A 685 -23.25 -18.56 3.13
C LEU A 685 -22.18 -18.27 2.08
N ASN A 686 -20.93 -18.23 2.54
CA ASN A 686 -19.71 -18.04 1.76
C ASN A 686 -19.78 -16.91 0.72
N PRO A 687 -20.12 -15.68 1.13
CA PRO A 687 -19.98 -14.56 0.21
C PRO A 687 -18.51 -14.42 -0.22
N THR A 688 -18.27 -14.31 -1.53
CA THR A 688 -16.92 -14.19 -2.11
C THR A 688 -16.85 -13.06 -3.13
N PRO A 689 -15.73 -12.32 -3.22
CA PRO A 689 -15.49 -11.41 -4.35
C PRO A 689 -15.53 -12.19 -5.67
N LYS A 690 -16.06 -11.58 -6.74
CA LYS A 690 -16.28 -12.26 -8.03
C LYS A 690 -15.47 -11.66 -9.17
N SER A 691 -15.46 -10.34 -9.29
CA SER A 691 -14.97 -9.66 -10.49
C SER A 691 -13.70 -8.87 -10.22
N SER A 692 -12.76 -8.95 -11.17
CA SER A 692 -11.69 -7.99 -11.27
C SER A 692 -12.26 -6.62 -11.70
N LEU A 693 -12.12 -5.63 -10.83
CA LEU A 693 -12.47 -4.22 -11.08
C LEU A 693 -11.51 -3.53 -12.06
N VAL A 694 -10.59 -4.27 -12.67
CA VAL A 694 -9.63 -3.78 -13.67
C VAL A 694 -10.31 -2.99 -14.79
N ASN A 695 -11.53 -3.32 -15.19
CA ASN A 695 -12.23 -2.56 -16.23
C ASN A 695 -12.60 -1.13 -15.79
N LEU A 696 -12.81 -0.89 -14.49
CA LEU A 696 -12.99 0.47 -13.96
C LEU A 696 -11.68 1.25 -14.00
N LEU A 697 -10.57 0.56 -13.70
CA LEU A 697 -9.22 1.13 -13.70
C LEU A 697 -8.71 1.42 -15.13
N LYS A 698 -8.99 0.53 -16.09
CA LYS A 698 -8.58 0.67 -17.51
C LYS A 698 -9.20 1.86 -18.22
N LYS A 699 -10.29 2.45 -17.72
CA LYS A 699 -10.85 3.69 -18.30
C LYS A 699 -10.01 4.93 -17.98
N GLN A 700 -9.02 4.79 -17.09
CA GLN A 700 -8.17 5.87 -16.56
C GLN A 700 -6.69 5.72 -16.93
N VAL A 701 -6.32 4.57 -17.53
CA VAL A 701 -5.00 4.29 -18.15
C VAL A 701 -5.15 4.53 -19.63
#